data_AF-A0A8H7SQF6-F1
#
_entry.id   AF-A0A8H7SQF6-F1
#
_cell.length_a   1.000
_cell.length_b   1.000
_cell.length_c   1.000
_cell.angle_alpha   90.00
_cell.angle_beta   90.00
_cell.angle_gamma   90.00
#
_symmetry.space_group_name_H-M   'P 1'
#
loop_
_entity.id
_entity.type
_entity.pdbx_description
1 polymer ?
#
loop_
_entity_poly.entity_id
_entity_poly.type
_entity_poly.pdbx_seq_one_letter_code
_entity_poly.pdbx_strand_id
1 'polypeptide(L)'
;MSTPTLIGVPFSTYTRTMRMVFMHMGQDYKLEQTLPHSKSAYKYNPFGRVPSLLHNEKAIFETSAIRDYIDTVFGTDLTPKDLETRLLVDQMISVLSDYIFHHVVFGISKPRDQYEKEGKTEEEITQLLETRLKTSGKIIQAVDSMMKGPFLCGDELTWADYFMYPAMADLYSLPERDFFVEKGPKLFSWYQMFEKRKEVVETYDVESKTFLFPDPQTVNWYGTSAILSDRLRFSGIKNTYVKTAAQRYSLLIREEKWVPVQVPSTNFTVEATSEIITGIDFKIQNNKAKLDIGVDESYSLNVPTKGGQIELRALTWVGALRALETFSQLVEQGPGDSSVIHTAYIRDKPTYGHRGILLDTSRQFYPVTSILRIIDAQVYNKMNVLHWHATDSQSWPLYFRSHPELSDKGAYSKKETYNPSDVKGIITYAESRGIRVILEIDMPAHTASIGESHPDLLICADEFWAEYATEPPAGQLNPINPEAISLVEDLIVEATFTFPDTLFHAGGDEINTACWDLSPKIRDYVKRKKFTSSNQVWFEFTNTILDFILSRTKKRPIIWEDPIKSGGSYPNSTVVQVWLSPPGTYTKLGHDVIITSYDYFYLDCGHGGWLGNDDRYISPAQSETAKDVFNYGGGGGSWCAPFKTWQRIYSYDMTLGIDESDTGKILGGEVAMWSEQTGPTVVEGRLFPRTAAAAEVYWSGSYDKEGKRRTVEDVSERFYDWGYRLQSRGINSEPVQPKYCHKHPGACDLNDPNAK
;
A
#
# COMPACT_ATOMS: atom_id res chain seq x y z
N MET A 1 7.24 -47.68 -9.37
CA MET A 1 5.80 -47.84 -9.69
C MET A 1 5.41 -46.75 -10.67
N SER A 2 4.29 -46.86 -11.39
CA SER A 2 3.85 -45.75 -12.24
C SER A 2 3.43 -44.56 -11.36
N THR A 3 3.67 -43.33 -11.81
CA THR A 3 3.28 -42.14 -11.05
C THR A 3 1.75 -42.07 -11.00
N PRO A 4 1.11 -42.04 -9.81
CA PRO A 4 -0.34 -41.92 -9.72
C PRO A 4 -0.82 -40.56 -10.22
N THR A 5 -2.00 -40.53 -10.84
CA THR A 5 -2.68 -39.29 -11.22
C THR A 5 -3.86 -39.05 -10.31
N LEU A 6 -3.81 -37.98 -9.52
CA LEU A 6 -4.91 -37.46 -8.73
C LEU A 6 -5.84 -36.66 -9.65
N ILE A 7 -7.10 -37.07 -9.73
CA ILE A 7 -8.13 -36.43 -10.54
C ILE A 7 -8.97 -35.54 -9.63
N GLY A 8 -8.95 -34.22 -9.81
CA GLY A 8 -9.75 -33.29 -9.02
C GLY A 8 -9.28 -31.85 -9.12
N VAL A 9 -10.00 -30.93 -8.45
CA VAL A 9 -9.64 -29.49 -8.45
C VAL A 9 -8.81 -29.09 -7.22
N PRO A 10 -7.86 -28.14 -7.35
CA PRO A 10 -6.99 -27.68 -6.26
C PRO A 10 -7.72 -27.12 -5.02
N PHE A 11 -8.96 -26.65 -5.18
CA PHE A 11 -9.75 -26.07 -4.09
C PHE A 11 -10.70 -27.07 -3.39
N SER A 12 -10.78 -28.33 -3.85
CA SER A 12 -11.61 -29.35 -3.20
C SER A 12 -10.96 -29.81 -1.89
N THR A 13 -11.73 -29.83 -0.80
CA THR A 13 -11.32 -30.31 0.55
C THR A 13 -10.58 -31.65 0.46
N TYR A 14 -11.19 -32.64 -0.20
CA TYR A 14 -10.62 -33.98 -0.30
C TYR A 14 -9.51 -34.10 -1.33
N THR A 15 -9.49 -33.25 -2.36
CA THR A 15 -8.33 -33.19 -3.29
C THR A 15 -7.11 -32.60 -2.59
N ARG A 16 -7.28 -31.52 -1.82
CA ARG A 16 -6.22 -30.93 -0.98
C ARG A 16 -5.67 -31.94 0.02
N THR A 17 -6.55 -32.72 0.65
CA THR A 17 -6.16 -33.82 1.55
C THR A 17 -5.14 -34.75 0.87
N MET A 18 -5.46 -35.25 -0.33
CA MET A 18 -4.58 -36.18 -1.04
C MET A 18 -3.28 -35.53 -1.53
N ARG A 19 -3.32 -34.26 -1.95
CA ARG A 19 -2.11 -33.52 -2.32
C ARG A 19 -1.14 -33.38 -1.16
N MET A 20 -1.63 -32.93 0.00
CA MET A 20 -0.82 -32.80 1.22
C MET A 20 -0.20 -34.14 1.62
N VAL A 21 -0.95 -35.24 1.52
CA VAL A 21 -0.43 -36.57 1.88
C VAL A 21 0.64 -37.04 0.90
N PHE A 22 0.45 -36.88 -0.41
CA PHE A 22 1.50 -37.24 -1.37
C PHE A 22 2.79 -36.43 -1.14
N MET A 23 2.65 -35.13 -0.83
CA MET A 23 3.78 -34.27 -0.48
C MET A 23 4.47 -34.70 0.82
N HIS A 24 3.70 -35.00 1.87
CA HIS A 24 4.22 -35.52 3.15
C HIS A 24 5.04 -36.79 2.95
N MET A 25 4.56 -37.70 2.10
CA MET A 25 5.24 -38.95 1.76
C MET A 25 6.46 -38.76 0.84
N GLY A 26 6.65 -37.57 0.26
CA GLY A 26 7.61 -37.37 -0.83
C GLY A 26 7.29 -38.22 -2.07
N GLN A 27 6.02 -38.58 -2.26
CA GLN A 27 5.56 -39.42 -3.36
C GLN A 27 5.13 -38.55 -4.55
N ASP A 28 5.86 -38.65 -5.65
CA ASP A 28 5.49 -37.99 -6.91
C ASP A 28 4.08 -38.39 -7.34
N TYR A 29 3.30 -37.41 -7.79
CA TYR A 29 1.96 -37.61 -8.36
C TYR A 29 1.71 -36.58 -9.46
N LYS A 30 0.73 -36.84 -10.32
CA LYS A 30 0.21 -35.87 -11.31
C LYS A 30 -1.15 -35.37 -10.86
N LEU A 31 -1.48 -34.10 -11.09
CA LEU A 31 -2.82 -33.56 -10.86
C LEU A 31 -3.54 -33.36 -12.20
N GLU A 32 -4.60 -34.11 -12.46
CA GLU A 32 -5.52 -33.85 -13.58
C GLU A 32 -6.70 -33.01 -13.09
N GLN A 33 -6.70 -31.73 -13.45
CA GLN A 33 -7.74 -30.81 -13.00
C GLN A 33 -9.11 -31.18 -13.57
N THR A 34 -10.01 -31.61 -12.70
CA THR A 34 -11.35 -32.09 -13.08
C THR A 34 -12.40 -31.53 -12.13
N LEU A 35 -13.36 -30.75 -12.66
CA LEU A 35 -14.46 -30.20 -11.87
C LEU A 35 -15.43 -31.31 -11.42
N PRO A 36 -15.96 -31.24 -10.19
CA PRO A 36 -17.02 -32.13 -9.74
C PRO A 36 -18.24 -32.03 -10.67
N HIS A 37 -18.89 -33.17 -10.89
CA HIS A 37 -20.06 -33.39 -11.75
C HIS A 37 -19.87 -33.02 -13.23
N SER A 38 -18.63 -32.85 -13.68
CA SER A 38 -18.30 -32.66 -15.10
C SER A 38 -18.29 -34.00 -15.86
N LYS A 39 -18.42 -33.94 -17.20
CA LYS A 39 -18.27 -35.13 -18.06
C LYS A 39 -16.94 -35.86 -17.82
N SER A 40 -15.86 -35.12 -17.57
CA SER A 40 -14.55 -35.69 -17.25
C SER A 40 -14.54 -36.40 -15.90
N ALA A 41 -15.23 -35.87 -14.87
CA ALA A 41 -15.34 -36.53 -13.57
C ALA A 41 -16.05 -37.89 -13.69
N TYR A 42 -17.10 -37.97 -14.51
CA TYR A 42 -17.85 -39.20 -14.76
C TYR A 42 -17.03 -40.31 -15.44
N LYS A 43 -15.87 -39.98 -16.05
CA LYS A 43 -14.94 -40.97 -16.61
C LYS A 43 -14.25 -41.80 -15.51
N TYR A 44 -14.04 -41.22 -14.33
CA TYR A 44 -13.25 -41.81 -13.25
C TYR A 44 -14.07 -42.10 -11.98
N ASN A 45 -15.23 -41.45 -11.85
CA ASN A 45 -16.14 -41.62 -10.72
C ASN A 45 -17.59 -41.68 -11.22
N PRO A 46 -18.33 -42.79 -11.04
CA PRO A 46 -19.70 -42.90 -11.52
C PRO A 46 -20.67 -41.89 -10.89
N PHE A 47 -20.32 -41.30 -9.74
CA PHE A 47 -21.10 -40.26 -9.06
C PHE A 47 -20.65 -38.84 -9.44
N GLY A 48 -19.64 -38.72 -10.30
CA GLY A 48 -19.06 -37.45 -10.73
C GLY A 48 -18.36 -36.68 -9.60
N ARG A 49 -18.07 -37.32 -8.46
CA ARG A 49 -17.38 -36.66 -7.33
C ARG A 49 -15.86 -36.67 -7.53
N VAL A 50 -15.18 -35.79 -6.79
CA VAL A 50 -13.72 -35.70 -6.75
C VAL A 50 -13.25 -35.68 -5.29
N PRO A 51 -12.04 -36.18 -4.98
CA PRO A 51 -11.05 -36.71 -5.92
C PRO A 51 -11.35 -38.15 -6.38
N SER A 52 -10.70 -38.53 -7.49
CA SER A 52 -10.40 -39.93 -7.83
C SER A 52 -8.90 -40.10 -7.96
N LEU A 53 -8.37 -41.30 -7.70
CA LEU A 53 -6.97 -41.64 -7.93
C LEU A 53 -6.88 -42.64 -9.09
N LEU A 54 -6.13 -42.29 -10.13
CA LEU A 54 -5.83 -43.20 -11.24
C LEU A 54 -4.40 -43.73 -11.09
N HIS A 55 -4.26 -45.05 -10.94
CA HIS A 55 -2.95 -45.70 -10.87
C HIS A 55 -3.02 -47.07 -11.56
N ASN A 56 -2.08 -47.35 -12.47
CA ASN A 56 -2.06 -48.55 -13.32
C ASN A 56 -3.40 -48.82 -14.03
N GLU A 57 -3.94 -47.79 -14.71
CA GLU A 57 -5.21 -47.83 -15.46
C GLU A 57 -6.47 -48.10 -14.62
N LYS A 58 -6.34 -48.23 -13.29
CA LYS A 58 -7.46 -48.42 -12.37
C LYS A 58 -7.79 -47.10 -11.68
N ALA A 59 -9.03 -46.66 -11.85
CA ALA A 59 -9.59 -45.55 -11.09
C ALA A 59 -10.10 -46.03 -9.73
N ILE A 60 -9.70 -45.36 -8.67
CA ILE A 60 -10.16 -45.54 -7.29
C ILE A 60 -10.89 -44.25 -6.92
N PHE A 61 -12.13 -44.38 -6.44
CA PHE A 61 -12.96 -43.26 -6.02
C PHE A 61 -13.49 -43.53 -4.61
N GLU A 62 -13.98 -42.49 -3.95
CA GLU A 62 -14.17 -42.38 -2.49
C GLU A 62 -12.85 -42.20 -1.73
N THR A 63 -12.76 -41.10 -0.98
CA THR A 63 -11.52 -40.65 -0.33
C THR A 63 -10.96 -41.68 0.66
N SER A 64 -11.83 -42.42 1.37
CA SER A 64 -11.40 -43.49 2.27
C SER A 64 -10.85 -44.71 1.52
N ALA A 65 -11.37 -45.03 0.34
CA ALA A 65 -10.81 -46.11 -0.48
C ALA A 65 -9.46 -45.70 -1.08
N ILE A 66 -9.31 -44.41 -1.44
CA ILE A 66 -8.03 -43.84 -1.89
C ILE A 66 -7.00 -43.91 -0.75
N ARG A 67 -7.39 -43.53 0.48
CA ARG A 67 -6.56 -43.66 1.69
C ARG A 67 -6.04 -45.08 1.88
N ASP A 68 -6.94 -46.07 1.93
CA ASP A 68 -6.58 -47.46 2.16
C ASP A 68 -5.67 -47.99 1.04
N TYR A 69 -5.90 -47.55 -0.20
CA TYR A 69 -5.04 -47.87 -1.33
C TYR A 69 -3.64 -47.28 -1.16
N ILE A 70 -3.53 -46.01 -0.75
CA ILE A 70 -2.24 -45.34 -0.53
C ILE A 70 -1.45 -46.05 0.57
N ASP A 71 -2.08 -46.34 1.71
CA ASP A 71 -1.46 -47.09 2.81
C ASP A 71 -0.96 -48.47 2.37
N THR A 72 -1.75 -49.17 1.56
CA THR A 72 -1.42 -50.53 1.14
C THR A 72 -0.33 -50.57 0.06
N VAL A 73 -0.36 -49.62 -0.88
CA VAL A 73 0.46 -49.67 -2.09
C VAL A 73 1.74 -48.84 -1.96
N PHE A 74 1.65 -47.65 -1.37
CA PHE A 74 2.79 -46.74 -1.22
C PHE A 74 3.37 -46.80 0.20
N GLY A 75 2.56 -47.17 1.20
CA GLY A 75 2.96 -47.20 2.61
C GLY A 75 2.96 -45.80 3.22
N THR A 76 2.35 -45.65 4.40
CA THR A 76 2.38 -44.38 5.15
C THR A 76 2.68 -44.63 6.63
N ASP A 77 3.16 -43.59 7.30
CA ASP A 77 3.25 -43.51 8.76
C ASP A 77 1.97 -42.96 9.41
N LEU A 78 0.96 -42.60 8.59
CA LEU A 78 -0.25 -41.90 9.02
C LEU A 78 -1.33 -42.82 9.59
N THR A 79 -1.18 -44.13 9.44
CA THR A 79 -2.08 -45.14 10.00
C THR A 79 -1.44 -45.81 11.21
N PRO A 80 -1.96 -45.54 12.43
CA PRO A 80 -1.45 -46.14 13.65
C PRO A 80 -1.50 -47.68 13.63
N LYS A 81 -0.54 -48.29 14.35
CA LYS A 81 -0.44 -49.75 14.50
C LYS A 81 -1.32 -50.27 15.63
N ASP A 82 -1.54 -49.47 16.68
CA ASP A 82 -2.40 -49.85 17.79
C ASP A 82 -3.88 -49.65 17.40
N LEU A 83 -4.71 -50.57 17.87
CA LEU A 83 -6.13 -50.61 17.49
C LEU A 83 -6.90 -49.40 18.02
N GLU A 84 -6.56 -48.91 19.21
CA GLU A 84 -7.30 -47.82 19.86
C GLU A 84 -7.15 -46.50 19.10
N THR A 85 -5.93 -46.10 18.78
CA THR A 85 -5.64 -44.89 18.00
C THR A 85 -6.18 -45.02 16.58
N ARG A 86 -6.04 -46.20 15.95
CA ARG A 86 -6.61 -46.44 14.61
C ARG A 86 -8.13 -46.27 14.60
N LEU A 87 -8.84 -46.80 15.60
CA LEU A 87 -10.29 -46.62 15.73
C LEU A 87 -10.66 -45.14 15.91
N LEU A 88 -9.86 -44.38 16.67
CA LEU A 88 -10.07 -42.95 16.84
C LEU A 88 -9.86 -42.18 15.52
N VAL A 89 -8.84 -42.53 14.74
CA VAL A 89 -8.60 -41.95 13.40
C VAL A 89 -9.81 -42.17 12.49
N ASP A 90 -10.32 -43.39 12.42
CA ASP A 90 -11.50 -43.72 11.61
C ASP A 90 -12.76 -42.98 12.12
N GLN A 91 -12.93 -42.86 13.43
CA GLN A 91 -14.02 -42.07 14.03
C GLN A 91 -13.92 -40.59 13.66
N MET A 92 -12.73 -39.98 13.75
CA MET A 92 -12.51 -38.58 13.40
C MET A 92 -12.80 -38.31 11.91
N ILE A 93 -12.36 -39.21 11.02
CA ILE A 93 -12.64 -39.11 9.59
C ILE A 93 -14.15 -39.24 9.32
N SER A 94 -14.85 -40.16 9.99
CA SER A 94 -16.31 -40.26 9.87
C SER A 94 -17.00 -39.01 10.39
N VAL A 95 -16.56 -38.47 11.53
CA VAL A 95 -17.10 -37.22 12.10
C VAL A 95 -16.92 -36.07 11.12
N LEU A 96 -15.76 -36.00 10.45
CA LEU A 96 -15.52 -35.02 9.41
C LEU A 96 -16.53 -35.17 8.27
N SER A 97 -16.64 -36.35 7.69
CA SER A 97 -17.48 -36.58 6.51
C SER A 97 -18.96 -36.35 6.80
N ASP A 98 -19.46 -36.81 7.95
CA ASP A 98 -20.90 -36.79 8.25
C ASP A 98 -21.36 -35.49 8.93
N TYR A 99 -20.50 -34.86 9.72
CA TYR A 99 -20.89 -33.68 10.53
C TYR A 99 -20.17 -32.41 10.09
N ILE A 100 -18.83 -32.41 10.07
CA ILE A 100 -18.08 -31.18 9.73
C ILE A 100 -18.36 -30.76 8.29
N PHE A 101 -18.29 -31.67 7.33
CA PHE A 101 -18.48 -31.32 5.94
C PHE A 101 -19.90 -30.80 5.66
N HIS A 102 -20.91 -31.40 6.29
CA HIS A 102 -22.31 -31.00 6.10
C HIS A 102 -22.70 -29.74 6.86
N HIS A 103 -22.31 -29.61 8.13
CA HIS A 103 -22.75 -28.52 8.98
C HIS A 103 -21.79 -27.33 9.01
N VAL A 104 -20.49 -27.57 8.85
CA VAL A 104 -19.48 -26.50 8.81
C VAL A 104 -19.27 -26.06 7.36
N VAL A 105 -18.78 -26.94 6.48
CA VAL A 105 -18.43 -26.54 5.10
C VAL A 105 -19.68 -26.16 4.31
N PHE A 106 -20.70 -27.03 4.25
CA PHE A 106 -21.95 -26.73 3.55
C PHE A 106 -22.98 -25.98 4.38
N GLY A 107 -22.84 -25.94 5.70
CA GLY A 107 -23.77 -25.20 6.55
C GLY A 107 -23.34 -23.74 6.79
N ILE A 108 -22.04 -23.47 6.82
CA ILE A 108 -21.46 -22.14 7.07
C ILE A 108 -20.69 -21.63 5.85
N SER A 109 -19.55 -22.24 5.51
CA SER A 109 -18.61 -21.66 4.53
C SER A 109 -19.22 -21.44 3.15
N LYS A 110 -19.87 -22.44 2.55
CA LYS A 110 -20.47 -22.30 1.20
C LYS A 110 -21.70 -21.37 1.16
N PRO A 111 -22.63 -21.44 2.12
CA PRO A 111 -23.72 -20.47 2.20
C PRO A 111 -23.22 -19.04 2.42
N ARG A 112 -22.19 -18.85 3.26
CA ARG A 112 -21.54 -17.56 3.47
C ARG A 112 -21.01 -16.98 2.16
N ASP A 113 -20.20 -17.75 1.43
CA ASP A 113 -19.69 -17.37 0.10
C ASP A 113 -20.82 -17.00 -0.87
N GLN A 114 -21.95 -17.71 -0.82
CA GLN A 114 -23.08 -17.45 -1.70
C GLN A 114 -23.79 -16.14 -1.33
N TYR A 115 -24.04 -15.90 -0.04
CA TYR A 115 -24.70 -14.67 0.41
C TYR A 115 -23.87 -13.42 0.12
N GLU A 116 -22.54 -13.52 0.22
CA GLU A 116 -21.63 -12.45 -0.22
C GLU A 116 -21.75 -12.18 -1.73
N LYS A 117 -21.82 -13.24 -2.56
CA LYS A 117 -22.02 -13.10 -4.02
C LYS A 117 -23.37 -12.49 -4.38
N GLU A 118 -24.38 -12.70 -3.55
CA GLU A 118 -25.70 -12.08 -3.67
C GLU A 118 -25.71 -10.61 -3.21
N GLY A 119 -24.60 -10.11 -2.64
CA GLY A 119 -24.44 -8.72 -2.22
C GLY A 119 -25.13 -8.40 -0.89
N LYS A 120 -25.39 -9.40 -0.04
CA LYS A 120 -25.97 -9.21 1.29
C LYS A 120 -25.00 -8.50 2.22
N THR A 121 -25.52 -7.70 3.15
CA THR A 121 -24.70 -7.03 4.16
C THR A 121 -24.25 -8.01 5.25
N GLU A 122 -23.21 -7.65 5.99
CA GLU A 122 -22.70 -8.46 7.12
C GLU A 122 -23.76 -8.77 8.18
N GLU A 123 -24.62 -7.80 8.47
CA GLU A 123 -25.71 -7.96 9.43
C GLU A 123 -26.77 -8.96 8.93
N GLU A 124 -27.15 -8.87 7.65
CA GLU A 124 -28.07 -9.82 7.02
C GLU A 124 -27.51 -11.25 7.02
N ILE A 125 -26.22 -11.39 6.72
CA ILE A 125 -25.55 -12.69 6.66
C ILE A 125 -25.46 -13.32 8.04
N THR A 126 -25.07 -12.54 9.05
CA THR A 126 -25.01 -12.98 10.44
C THR A 126 -26.37 -13.52 10.91
N GLN A 127 -27.45 -12.81 10.57
CA GLN A 127 -28.81 -13.22 10.90
C GLN A 127 -29.23 -14.50 10.16
N LEU A 128 -28.89 -14.64 8.87
CA LEU A 128 -29.18 -15.83 8.08
C LEU A 128 -28.43 -17.08 8.56
N LEU A 129 -27.23 -16.89 9.13
CA LEU A 129 -26.39 -17.98 9.62
C LEU A 129 -26.62 -18.33 11.08
N GLU A 130 -27.34 -17.52 11.86
CA GLU A 130 -27.45 -17.63 13.33
C GLU A 130 -27.75 -19.06 13.83
N THR A 131 -28.76 -19.72 13.25
CA THR A 131 -29.15 -21.08 13.66
C THR A 131 -28.10 -22.12 13.26
N ARG A 132 -27.43 -21.91 12.13
CA ARG A 132 -26.38 -22.79 11.61
C ARG A 132 -25.10 -22.65 12.43
N LEU A 133 -24.76 -21.43 12.86
CA LEU A 133 -23.62 -21.14 13.73
C LEU A 133 -23.77 -21.87 15.06
N LYS A 134 -24.96 -21.81 15.70
CA LYS A 134 -25.23 -22.54 16.96
C LYS A 134 -25.04 -24.04 16.81
N THR A 135 -25.49 -24.62 15.69
CA THR A 135 -25.36 -26.06 15.43
C THR A 135 -23.91 -26.45 15.17
N SER A 136 -23.22 -25.69 14.31
CA SER A 136 -21.82 -25.92 13.95
C SER A 136 -20.88 -25.74 15.14
N GLY A 137 -21.16 -24.75 15.99
CA GLY A 137 -20.38 -24.51 17.22
C GLY A 137 -20.43 -25.70 18.19
N LYS A 138 -21.58 -26.38 18.31
CA LYS A 138 -21.68 -27.62 19.11
C LYS A 138 -20.85 -28.75 18.53
N ILE A 139 -20.78 -28.86 17.20
CA ILE A 139 -19.98 -29.88 16.51
C ILE A 139 -18.49 -29.59 16.72
N ILE A 140 -18.05 -28.35 16.55
CA ILE A 140 -16.67 -27.94 16.81
C ILE A 140 -16.28 -28.22 18.27
N GLN A 141 -17.16 -27.90 19.23
CA GLN A 141 -16.93 -28.20 20.64
C GLN A 141 -16.82 -29.72 20.91
N ALA A 142 -17.62 -30.53 20.22
CA ALA A 142 -17.54 -31.98 20.34
C ALA A 142 -16.20 -32.52 19.79
N VAL A 143 -15.76 -32.04 18.62
CA VAL A 143 -14.46 -32.42 18.03
C VAL A 143 -13.30 -32.01 18.94
N ASP A 144 -13.31 -30.78 19.47
CA ASP A 144 -12.30 -30.29 20.41
C ASP A 144 -12.20 -31.16 21.66
N SER A 145 -13.34 -31.64 22.15
CA SER A 145 -13.43 -32.54 23.31
C SER A 145 -12.91 -33.96 23.01
N MET A 146 -12.98 -34.39 21.74
CA MET A 146 -12.50 -35.69 21.30
C MET A 146 -10.96 -35.74 21.13
N MET A 147 -10.31 -34.59 20.96
CA MET A 147 -8.86 -34.51 20.75
C MET A 147 -8.06 -35.13 21.90
N LYS A 148 -6.99 -35.87 21.57
CA LYS A 148 -6.17 -36.62 22.55
C LYS A 148 -4.76 -36.10 22.76
N GLY A 149 -4.31 -35.12 21.99
CA GLY A 149 -2.96 -34.57 22.11
C GLY A 149 -2.76 -33.31 21.27
N PRO A 150 -1.51 -32.96 20.94
CA PRO A 150 -1.20 -31.87 20.02
C PRO A 150 -1.70 -32.13 18.59
N PHE A 151 -1.85 -33.40 18.19
CA PHE A 151 -2.57 -33.83 16.99
C PHE A 151 -3.95 -34.40 17.37
N LEU A 152 -4.85 -34.54 16.39
CA LEU A 152 -6.25 -34.89 16.67
C LEU A 152 -6.39 -36.20 17.45
N CYS A 153 -5.57 -37.20 17.10
CA CYS A 153 -5.68 -38.55 17.68
C CYS A 153 -4.59 -38.87 18.72
N GLY A 154 -3.70 -37.94 19.06
CA GLY A 154 -2.62 -38.17 20.03
C GLY A 154 -1.39 -37.29 19.80
N ASP A 155 -0.21 -37.82 20.10
CA ASP A 155 1.07 -37.12 19.96
C ASP A 155 1.67 -37.20 18.56
N GLU A 156 1.15 -38.09 17.73
CA GLU A 156 1.64 -38.36 16.37
C GLU A 156 0.65 -37.90 15.31
N LEU A 157 1.20 -37.55 14.14
CA LEU A 157 0.44 -37.15 12.96
C LEU A 157 -0.30 -38.34 12.35
N THR A 158 -1.56 -38.16 11.99
CA THR A 158 -2.39 -39.23 11.40
C THR A 158 -3.18 -38.76 10.18
N TRP A 159 -3.85 -39.71 9.52
CA TRP A 159 -4.81 -39.39 8.46
C TRP A 159 -5.93 -38.45 8.92
N ALA A 160 -6.36 -38.53 10.19
CA ALA A 160 -7.42 -37.65 10.70
C ALA A 160 -7.03 -36.17 10.57
N ASP A 161 -5.76 -35.84 10.79
CA ASP A 161 -5.26 -34.47 10.72
C ASP A 161 -5.34 -33.92 9.29
N TYR A 162 -4.85 -34.68 8.30
CA TYR A 162 -4.92 -34.26 6.89
C TYR A 162 -6.35 -34.16 6.35
N PHE A 163 -7.25 -35.02 6.82
CA PHE A 163 -8.68 -34.94 6.46
C PHE A 163 -9.36 -33.72 7.08
N MET A 164 -9.03 -33.39 8.33
CA MET A 164 -9.62 -32.27 9.08
C MET A 164 -9.15 -30.91 8.58
N TYR A 165 -7.87 -30.79 8.23
CA TYR A 165 -7.25 -29.48 8.00
C TYR A 165 -7.98 -28.66 6.95
N PRO A 166 -8.36 -29.18 5.76
CA PRO A 166 -8.97 -28.34 4.75
C PRO A 166 -10.34 -27.78 5.12
N ALA A 167 -11.12 -28.53 5.93
CA ALA A 167 -12.39 -28.03 6.42
C ALA A 167 -12.20 -26.93 7.48
N MET A 168 -11.16 -27.03 8.30
CA MET A 168 -10.83 -26.00 9.29
C MET A 168 -10.23 -24.77 8.63
N ALA A 169 -9.40 -24.92 7.59
CA ALA A 169 -8.90 -23.81 6.80
C ALA A 169 -10.05 -23.00 6.15
N ASP A 170 -11.07 -23.68 5.60
CA ASP A 170 -12.27 -23.05 5.05
C ASP A 170 -13.17 -22.39 6.11
N LEU A 171 -13.05 -22.80 7.39
CA LEU A 171 -13.82 -22.24 8.50
C LEU A 171 -13.12 -21.02 9.11
N TYR A 172 -11.84 -21.17 9.44
CA TYR A 172 -11.06 -20.15 10.14
C TYR A 172 -10.63 -18.99 9.23
N SER A 173 -10.84 -19.10 7.91
CA SER A 173 -10.72 -17.98 6.98
C SER A 173 -11.93 -17.03 6.96
N LEU A 174 -13.01 -17.35 7.68
CA LEU A 174 -14.26 -16.60 7.66
C LEU A 174 -14.32 -15.54 8.78
N PRO A 175 -15.15 -14.48 8.64
CA PRO A 175 -15.38 -13.50 9.71
C PRO A 175 -15.92 -14.12 11.01
N GLU A 176 -16.65 -15.25 10.93
CA GLU A 176 -17.18 -15.97 12.08
C GLU A 176 -16.12 -16.81 12.83
N ARG A 177 -14.84 -16.73 12.42
CA ARG A 177 -13.69 -17.40 13.03
C ARG A 177 -13.72 -17.35 14.56
N ASP A 178 -13.85 -16.17 15.14
CA ASP A 178 -13.67 -15.98 16.59
C ASP A 178 -14.73 -16.74 17.41
N PHE A 179 -15.94 -16.84 16.87
CA PHE A 179 -16.98 -17.69 17.45
C PHE A 179 -16.54 -19.16 17.53
N PHE A 180 -15.88 -19.69 16.50
CA PHE A 180 -15.42 -21.07 16.49
C PHE A 180 -14.13 -21.29 17.29
N VAL A 181 -13.26 -20.28 17.38
CA VAL A 181 -12.09 -20.31 18.28
C VAL A 181 -12.55 -20.47 19.73
N GLU A 182 -13.61 -19.74 20.13
CA GLU A 182 -14.19 -19.87 21.47
C GLU A 182 -14.75 -21.28 21.74
N LYS A 183 -15.35 -21.92 20.72
CA LYS A 183 -15.94 -23.26 20.87
C LYS A 183 -14.93 -24.40 20.82
N GLY A 184 -13.79 -24.21 20.16
CA GLY A 184 -12.78 -25.24 19.96
C GLY A 184 -11.35 -24.70 20.05
N PRO A 185 -10.88 -24.28 21.24
CA PRO A 185 -9.56 -23.68 21.39
C PRO A 185 -8.40 -24.66 21.16
N LYS A 186 -8.55 -25.96 21.48
CA LYS A 186 -7.52 -26.97 21.18
C LYS A 186 -7.47 -27.24 19.68
N LEU A 187 -8.63 -27.33 19.03
CA LEU A 187 -8.73 -27.53 17.59
C LEU A 187 -8.11 -26.34 16.84
N PHE A 188 -8.34 -25.12 17.31
CA PHE A 188 -7.69 -23.94 16.74
C PHE A 188 -6.17 -23.94 16.96
N SER A 189 -5.71 -24.31 18.16
CA SER A 189 -4.27 -24.43 18.44
C SER A 189 -3.59 -25.47 17.54
N TRP A 190 -4.24 -26.61 17.31
CA TRP A 190 -3.81 -27.62 16.35
C TRP A 190 -3.77 -27.07 14.93
N TYR A 191 -4.80 -26.34 14.50
CA TYR A 191 -4.85 -25.72 13.17
C TYR A 191 -3.67 -24.77 12.94
N GLN A 192 -3.36 -23.89 13.91
CA GLN A 192 -2.24 -22.95 13.83
C GLN A 192 -0.86 -23.63 13.81
N MET A 193 -0.75 -24.80 14.43
CA MET A 193 0.46 -25.63 14.32
C MET A 193 0.53 -26.27 12.92
N PHE A 194 -0.60 -26.82 12.45
CA PHE A 194 -0.67 -27.59 11.21
C PHE A 194 -0.49 -26.72 9.96
N GLU A 195 -0.99 -25.49 9.96
CA GLU A 195 -0.91 -24.55 8.81
C GLU A 195 0.52 -24.25 8.36
N LYS A 196 1.49 -24.36 9.28
CA LYS A 196 2.90 -24.06 9.06
C LYS A 196 3.67 -25.20 8.40
N ARG A 197 3.04 -26.36 8.20
CA ARG A 197 3.71 -27.53 7.60
C ARG A 197 3.95 -27.28 6.12
N LYS A 198 5.11 -27.72 5.62
CA LYS A 198 5.57 -27.45 4.26
C LYS A 198 4.55 -27.86 3.19
N GLU A 199 4.04 -29.08 3.29
CA GLU A 199 3.05 -29.66 2.38
C GLU A 199 1.70 -28.93 2.43
N VAL A 200 1.38 -28.30 3.56
CA VAL A 200 0.18 -27.48 3.71
C VAL A 200 0.39 -26.15 3.00
N VAL A 201 1.51 -25.48 3.26
CA VAL A 201 1.90 -24.26 2.56
C VAL A 201 1.90 -24.52 1.05
N GLU A 202 2.63 -25.52 0.54
CA GLU A 202 2.70 -25.84 -0.89
C GLU A 202 1.35 -26.27 -1.51
N THR A 203 0.46 -26.90 -0.74
CA THR A 203 -0.87 -27.25 -1.25
C THR A 203 -1.75 -26.02 -1.47
N TYR A 204 -1.58 -24.99 -0.63
CA TYR A 204 -2.37 -23.76 -0.61
C TYR A 204 -1.66 -22.57 -1.29
N ASP A 205 -0.35 -22.68 -1.49
CA ASP A 205 0.49 -21.77 -2.23
C ASP A 205 0.44 -22.19 -3.70
N VAL A 206 -0.49 -21.58 -4.42
CA VAL A 206 -0.83 -22.04 -5.76
C VAL A 206 0.19 -21.55 -6.78
N GLU A 207 0.63 -22.43 -7.67
CA GLU A 207 1.63 -22.24 -8.76
C GLU A 207 1.37 -21.03 -9.70
N SER A 208 0.30 -20.27 -9.49
CA SER A 208 -0.11 -19.09 -10.27
C SER A 208 -0.41 -17.88 -9.36
N LYS A 209 0.59 -17.42 -8.60
CA LYS A 209 0.58 -16.11 -7.93
C LYS A 209 1.46 -15.15 -8.71
N THR A 210 1.24 -13.85 -8.51
CA THR A 210 2.13 -12.79 -9.01
C THR A 210 2.51 -11.83 -7.88
N PHE A 211 3.54 -11.02 -8.10
CA PHE A 211 4.05 -10.03 -7.16
C PHE A 211 3.20 -8.75 -7.20
N LEU A 212 2.01 -8.79 -6.59
CA LEU A 212 1.17 -7.60 -6.45
C LEU A 212 1.82 -6.56 -5.51
N PHE A 213 1.72 -5.29 -5.92
CA PHE A 213 2.24 -4.16 -5.17
C PHE A 213 1.42 -2.87 -5.41
N PRO A 214 0.94 -2.16 -4.38
CA PRO A 214 0.78 -2.62 -3.01
C PRO A 214 -0.02 -3.92 -2.88
N ASP A 215 0.27 -4.67 -1.82
CA ASP A 215 -0.50 -5.85 -1.42
C ASP A 215 -1.99 -5.51 -1.20
N PRO A 216 -2.94 -6.19 -1.87
CA PRO A 216 -4.36 -5.91 -1.67
C PRO A 216 -4.85 -6.34 -0.29
N GLN A 217 -5.93 -5.70 0.19
CA GLN A 217 -6.58 -6.08 1.45
C GLN A 217 -7.05 -7.54 1.47
N THR A 218 -7.48 -8.08 0.32
CA THR A 218 -7.85 -9.49 0.18
C THR A 218 -7.60 -9.99 -1.24
N VAL A 219 -6.89 -11.12 -1.35
CA VAL A 219 -6.68 -11.82 -2.61
C VAL A 219 -6.98 -13.30 -2.42
N ASN A 220 -7.89 -13.81 -3.24
CA ASN A 220 -8.23 -15.22 -3.33
C ASN A 220 -7.81 -15.75 -4.70
N TRP A 221 -6.63 -16.36 -4.76
CA TRP A 221 -6.11 -16.99 -5.98
C TRP A 221 -6.91 -18.25 -6.32
N TYR A 222 -7.28 -18.40 -7.60
CA TYR A 222 -7.95 -19.63 -8.06
C TYR A 222 -6.97 -20.73 -8.45
N GLY A 223 -5.69 -20.40 -8.62
CA GLY A 223 -4.66 -21.39 -8.91
C GLY A 223 -4.54 -21.80 -10.37
N THR A 224 -5.06 -20.99 -11.27
CA THR A 224 -4.90 -21.18 -12.71
C THR A 224 -4.60 -19.84 -13.38
N SER A 225 -4.06 -19.92 -14.59
CA SER A 225 -3.89 -18.76 -15.47
C SER A 225 -4.64 -18.95 -16.78
N ALA A 226 -4.98 -17.85 -17.43
CA ALA A 226 -5.69 -17.83 -18.70
C ALA A 226 -4.95 -16.96 -19.73
N ILE A 227 -5.16 -17.22 -21.01
CA ILE A 227 -4.61 -16.38 -22.07
C ILE A 227 -5.37 -15.05 -22.07
N LEU A 228 -4.65 -13.94 -22.05
CA LEU A 228 -5.23 -12.61 -22.22
C LEU A 228 -5.23 -12.22 -23.69
N SER A 229 -6.40 -11.86 -24.22
CA SER A 229 -6.56 -11.44 -25.61
C SER A 229 -5.82 -10.12 -25.90
N ASP A 230 -5.07 -10.09 -26.99
CA ASP A 230 -4.47 -8.86 -27.56
C ASP A 230 -5.52 -7.83 -28.01
N ARG A 231 -6.80 -8.16 -27.99
CA ARG A 231 -7.90 -7.24 -28.35
C ARG A 231 -8.94 -7.16 -27.24
N LEU A 232 -8.50 -6.66 -26.09
CA LEU A 232 -9.37 -6.41 -24.94
C LEU A 232 -10.56 -5.53 -25.29
N ARG A 233 -11.75 -6.01 -24.95
CA ARG A 233 -13.01 -5.27 -25.05
C ARG A 233 -13.37 -4.70 -23.69
N PHE A 234 -13.72 -3.42 -23.66
CA PHE A 234 -14.15 -2.75 -22.43
C PHE A 234 -15.63 -2.39 -22.53
N SER A 235 -16.45 -2.88 -21.59
CA SER A 235 -17.89 -2.59 -21.50
C SER A 235 -18.25 -1.91 -20.18
N GLY A 236 -19.42 -1.26 -20.11
CA GLY A 236 -19.91 -0.65 -18.87
C GLY A 236 -19.26 0.68 -18.45
N ILE A 237 -18.26 1.17 -19.20
CA ILE A 237 -17.57 2.44 -18.90
C ILE A 237 -18.42 3.66 -19.30
N LYS A 238 -18.73 4.54 -18.35
CA LYS A 238 -19.37 5.85 -18.61
C LYS A 238 -18.42 7.03 -18.38
N ASN A 239 -17.48 6.90 -17.45
CA ASN A 239 -16.49 7.93 -17.14
C ASN A 239 -15.34 7.95 -18.18
N THR A 240 -14.97 9.13 -18.67
CA THR A 240 -13.94 9.31 -19.70
C THR A 240 -12.52 9.04 -19.21
N TYR A 241 -12.22 9.33 -17.94
CA TYR A 241 -10.93 9.02 -17.32
C TYR A 241 -10.72 7.52 -17.22
N VAL A 242 -11.74 6.75 -16.80
CA VAL A 242 -11.69 5.28 -16.78
C VAL A 242 -11.51 4.71 -18.18
N LYS A 243 -12.21 5.25 -19.19
CA LYS A 243 -12.04 4.82 -20.59
C LYS A 243 -10.61 5.00 -21.07
N THR A 244 -10.04 6.18 -20.80
CA THR A 244 -8.67 6.51 -21.21
C THR A 244 -7.66 5.65 -20.44
N ALA A 245 -7.87 5.43 -19.15
CA ALA A 245 -7.02 4.57 -18.33
C ALA A 245 -7.05 3.11 -18.82
N ALA A 246 -8.22 2.55 -19.12
CA ALA A 246 -8.33 1.19 -19.65
C ALA A 246 -7.55 1.01 -20.96
N GLN A 247 -7.56 2.03 -21.83
CA GLN A 247 -6.74 2.05 -23.05
C GLN A 247 -5.25 2.13 -22.73
N ARG A 248 -4.83 3.00 -21.81
CA ARG A 248 -3.43 3.10 -21.38
C ARG A 248 -2.91 1.78 -20.82
N TYR A 249 -3.64 1.11 -19.92
CA TYR A 249 -3.23 -0.17 -19.36
C TYR A 249 -3.23 -1.30 -20.40
N SER A 250 -4.17 -1.29 -21.35
CA SER A 250 -4.15 -2.24 -22.47
C SER A 250 -2.89 -2.12 -23.32
N LEU A 251 -2.41 -0.89 -23.55
CA LEU A 251 -1.14 -0.65 -24.24
C LEU A 251 0.05 -1.04 -23.37
N LEU A 252 0.06 -0.60 -22.11
CA LEU A 252 1.12 -0.89 -21.14
C LEU A 252 1.38 -2.39 -21.03
N ILE A 253 0.35 -3.21 -20.86
CA ILE A 253 0.48 -4.67 -20.74
C ILE A 253 1.11 -5.30 -21.98
N ARG A 254 0.74 -4.82 -23.18
CA ARG A 254 1.28 -5.34 -24.45
C ARG A 254 2.74 -4.96 -24.66
N GLU A 255 3.14 -3.79 -24.19
CA GLU A 255 4.50 -3.27 -24.31
C GLU A 255 5.42 -3.86 -23.23
N GLU A 256 4.93 -3.97 -22.00
CA GLU A 256 5.71 -4.39 -20.83
C GLU A 256 6.11 -5.87 -20.90
N LYS A 257 5.19 -6.76 -21.31
CA LYS A 257 5.38 -8.23 -21.33
C LYS A 257 6.18 -8.71 -20.10
N TRP A 258 5.69 -8.36 -18.92
CA TRP A 258 6.46 -8.48 -17.69
C TRP A 258 6.88 -9.93 -17.40
N VAL A 259 8.13 -10.10 -17.00
CA VAL A 259 8.70 -11.35 -16.48
C VAL A 259 9.32 -11.02 -15.12
N PRO A 260 8.80 -11.59 -14.02
CA PRO A 260 9.38 -11.36 -12.71
C PRO A 260 10.85 -11.70 -12.62
N VAL A 261 11.60 -10.85 -11.93
CA VAL A 261 13.07 -10.94 -11.90
C VAL A 261 13.55 -12.17 -11.13
N GLN A 262 12.80 -12.61 -10.12
CA GLN A 262 13.13 -13.70 -9.22
C GLN A 262 13.04 -15.10 -9.86
N VAL A 263 12.34 -15.23 -10.99
CA VAL A 263 12.11 -16.55 -11.60
C VAL A 263 13.22 -16.88 -12.62
N PRO A 264 13.83 -18.08 -12.59
CA PRO A 264 14.85 -18.49 -13.56
C PRO A 264 14.29 -18.53 -14.99
N SER A 265 15.05 -17.98 -15.94
CA SER A 265 14.62 -17.82 -17.35
C SER A 265 14.40 -19.13 -18.12
N THR A 266 14.79 -20.28 -17.58
CA THR A 266 14.70 -21.58 -18.25
C THR A 266 13.37 -22.31 -18.02
N ASN A 267 12.51 -21.84 -17.11
CA ASN A 267 11.22 -22.46 -16.76
C ASN A 267 10.03 -21.47 -16.83
N PHE A 268 10.21 -20.28 -17.40
CA PHE A 268 9.24 -19.17 -17.31
C PHE A 268 8.15 -19.19 -18.40
N THR A 269 7.45 -20.31 -18.56
CA THR A 269 6.15 -20.22 -19.23
C THR A 269 5.11 -20.45 -18.17
N VAL A 270 4.44 -19.37 -17.73
CA VAL A 270 3.21 -19.50 -16.94
C VAL A 270 2.26 -20.34 -17.78
N GLU A 271 2.01 -21.57 -17.35
CA GLU A 271 1.11 -22.46 -18.06
C GLU A 271 -0.29 -21.86 -18.02
N ALA A 272 -0.81 -21.53 -19.21
CA ALA A 272 -2.16 -21.04 -19.36
C ALA A 272 -3.10 -22.19 -19.71
N THR A 273 -4.30 -22.15 -19.15
CA THR A 273 -5.42 -22.94 -19.65
C THR A 273 -5.75 -22.54 -21.10
N SER A 274 -6.50 -23.38 -21.82
CA SER A 274 -7.01 -23.04 -23.17
C SER A 274 -8.04 -21.89 -23.17
N GLU A 275 -8.37 -21.37 -22.00
CA GLU A 275 -9.38 -20.35 -21.80
C GLU A 275 -8.83 -18.96 -22.11
N ILE A 276 -9.66 -18.11 -22.72
CA ILE A 276 -9.26 -16.79 -23.20
C ILE A 276 -10.06 -15.70 -22.48
N ILE A 277 -9.36 -14.78 -21.82
CA ILE A 277 -9.92 -13.53 -21.31
C ILE A 277 -9.95 -12.50 -22.44
N THR A 278 -11.16 -12.02 -22.74
CA THR A 278 -11.45 -11.17 -23.91
C THR A 278 -11.64 -9.70 -23.56
N GLY A 279 -11.72 -9.34 -22.28
CA GLY A 279 -12.01 -7.97 -21.87
C GLY A 279 -12.40 -7.80 -20.41
N ILE A 280 -12.86 -6.59 -20.08
CA ILE A 280 -13.31 -6.19 -18.75
C ILE A 280 -14.70 -5.56 -18.85
N ASP A 281 -15.62 -6.01 -18.00
CA ASP A 281 -16.93 -5.40 -17.78
C ASP A 281 -16.91 -4.54 -16.52
N PHE A 282 -17.14 -3.23 -16.68
CA PHE A 282 -17.06 -2.25 -15.59
C PHE A 282 -18.44 -2.00 -14.99
N LYS A 283 -18.53 -2.15 -13.66
CA LYS A 283 -19.72 -1.84 -12.85
C LYS A 283 -19.37 -0.75 -11.85
N ILE A 284 -19.49 0.51 -12.31
CA ILE A 284 -19.18 1.70 -11.51
C ILE A 284 -20.47 2.35 -11.05
N GLN A 285 -20.67 2.47 -9.74
CA GLN A 285 -21.88 3.07 -9.17
C GLN A 285 -21.92 4.59 -9.38
N ASN A 286 -20.86 5.32 -9.00
CA ASN A 286 -20.77 6.76 -9.15
C ASN A 286 -19.68 7.19 -10.13
N ASN A 287 -20.08 7.52 -11.36
CA ASN A 287 -19.18 7.97 -12.42
C ASN A 287 -18.82 9.46 -12.37
N LYS A 288 -19.39 10.22 -11.41
CA LYS A 288 -19.24 11.67 -11.26
C LYS A 288 -18.79 12.07 -9.86
N ALA A 289 -18.28 11.13 -9.06
CA ALA A 289 -17.75 11.43 -7.74
C ALA A 289 -16.68 12.51 -7.82
N LYS A 290 -16.73 13.51 -6.94
CA LYS A 290 -15.66 14.52 -6.82
C LYS A 290 -14.39 13.82 -6.35
N LEU A 291 -13.27 14.09 -7.02
CA LEU A 291 -11.95 13.68 -6.54
C LEU A 291 -11.58 14.56 -5.34
N ASP A 292 -11.52 13.96 -4.16
CA ASP A 292 -11.27 14.66 -2.88
C ASP A 292 -10.86 13.65 -1.80
N ILE A 293 -10.45 14.11 -0.61
CA ILE A 293 -9.93 13.25 0.47
C ILE A 293 -10.87 12.10 0.89
N GLY A 294 -12.19 12.31 0.77
CA GLY A 294 -13.21 11.32 1.16
C GLY A 294 -13.75 10.47 -0.01
N VAL A 295 -13.16 10.55 -1.21
CA VAL A 295 -13.63 9.76 -2.34
C VAL A 295 -13.38 8.28 -2.09
N ASP A 296 -14.38 7.45 -2.35
CA ASP A 296 -14.23 6.01 -2.16
C ASP A 296 -13.36 5.41 -3.29
N GLU A 297 -12.21 4.84 -2.90
CA GLU A 297 -11.24 4.23 -3.81
C GLU A 297 -11.32 2.69 -3.83
N SER A 298 -12.36 2.10 -3.22
CA SER A 298 -12.52 0.65 -3.13
C SER A 298 -12.95 0.03 -4.46
N TYR A 299 -12.53 -1.22 -4.67
CA TYR A 299 -12.92 -2.00 -5.84
C TYR A 299 -12.91 -3.51 -5.56
N SER A 300 -13.54 -4.26 -6.45
CA SER A 300 -13.33 -5.69 -6.59
C SER A 300 -13.05 -6.08 -8.03
N LEU A 301 -12.20 -7.10 -8.19
CA LEU A 301 -11.79 -7.64 -9.47
C LEU A 301 -11.98 -9.15 -9.46
N ASN A 302 -12.77 -9.68 -10.38
CA ASN A 302 -12.96 -11.11 -10.56
C ASN A 302 -12.42 -11.55 -11.92
N VAL A 303 -11.25 -12.20 -11.91
CA VAL A 303 -10.63 -12.78 -13.10
C VAL A 303 -11.06 -14.25 -13.18
N PRO A 304 -11.95 -14.62 -14.12
CA PRO A 304 -12.56 -15.95 -14.14
C PRO A 304 -11.60 -17.04 -14.64
N THR A 305 -11.82 -18.27 -14.17
CA THR A 305 -11.05 -19.46 -14.61
C THR A 305 -11.50 -20.05 -15.94
N LYS A 306 -12.66 -19.64 -16.47
CA LYS A 306 -13.30 -20.19 -17.68
C LYS A 306 -13.30 -19.22 -18.87
N GLY A 307 -12.34 -18.31 -18.91
CA GLY A 307 -12.26 -17.27 -19.94
C GLY A 307 -13.42 -16.28 -19.87
N GLY A 308 -13.64 -15.53 -20.94
CA GLY A 308 -14.73 -14.56 -21.04
C GLY A 308 -14.31 -13.14 -20.65
N GLN A 309 -15.05 -12.49 -19.77
CA GLN A 309 -14.76 -11.11 -19.32
C GLN A 309 -14.43 -11.08 -17.83
N ILE A 310 -13.49 -10.23 -17.46
CA ILE A 310 -13.21 -9.86 -16.07
C ILE A 310 -14.36 -8.97 -15.59
N GLU A 311 -14.87 -9.22 -14.39
CA GLU A 311 -15.82 -8.30 -13.75
C GLU A 311 -15.04 -7.35 -12.83
N LEU A 312 -15.19 -6.05 -13.06
CA LEU A 312 -14.59 -5.00 -12.24
C LEU A 312 -15.72 -4.17 -11.62
N ARG A 313 -15.83 -4.16 -10.29
CA ARG A 313 -16.80 -3.34 -9.55
C ARG A 313 -16.09 -2.27 -8.76
N ALA A 314 -16.65 -1.07 -8.74
CA ALA A 314 -16.15 0.03 -7.91
C ALA A 314 -17.30 0.97 -7.51
N LEU A 315 -17.21 1.54 -6.31
CA LEU A 315 -18.19 2.53 -5.85
C LEU A 315 -18.05 3.85 -6.62
N THR A 316 -16.82 4.24 -6.95
CA THR A 316 -16.54 5.43 -7.77
C THR A 316 -15.65 5.10 -8.97
N TRP A 317 -15.54 6.06 -9.90
CA TRP A 317 -14.60 5.97 -11.01
C TRP A 317 -13.13 5.92 -10.53
N VAL A 318 -12.80 6.45 -9.34
CA VAL A 318 -11.44 6.42 -8.78
C VAL A 318 -11.05 5.01 -8.38
N GLY A 319 -11.93 4.27 -7.70
CA GLY A 319 -11.71 2.85 -7.39
C GLY A 319 -11.48 2.01 -8.65
N ALA A 320 -12.17 2.33 -9.75
CA ALA A 320 -11.93 1.67 -11.04
C ALA A 320 -10.54 1.96 -11.63
N LEU A 321 -9.95 3.14 -11.38
CA LEU A 321 -8.57 3.41 -11.76
C LEU A 321 -7.58 2.58 -10.94
N ARG A 322 -7.83 2.38 -9.64
CA ARG A 322 -7.00 1.53 -8.77
C ARG A 322 -7.07 0.06 -9.18
N ALA A 323 -8.26 -0.41 -9.54
CA ALA A 323 -8.48 -1.75 -10.07
C ALA A 323 -7.70 -2.02 -11.37
N LEU A 324 -7.58 -1.01 -12.24
CA LEU A 324 -6.85 -1.14 -13.50
C LEU A 324 -5.33 -1.27 -13.30
N GLU A 325 -4.76 -0.61 -12.28
CA GLU A 325 -3.36 -0.83 -11.90
C GLU A 325 -3.15 -2.28 -11.46
N THR A 326 -3.98 -2.77 -10.53
CA THR A 326 -3.91 -4.17 -10.06
C THR A 326 -4.14 -5.18 -11.19
N PHE A 327 -5.08 -4.90 -12.11
CA PHE A 327 -5.28 -5.71 -13.30
C PHE A 327 -4.01 -5.83 -14.14
N SER A 328 -3.26 -4.74 -14.33
CA SER A 328 -1.99 -4.79 -15.07
C SER A 328 -0.98 -5.73 -14.42
N GLN A 329 -0.99 -5.78 -13.08
CA GLN A 329 -0.02 -6.57 -12.34
C GLN A 329 -0.30 -8.07 -12.38
N LEU A 330 -1.57 -8.47 -12.55
CA LEU A 330 -1.98 -9.86 -12.75
C LEU A 330 -1.52 -10.47 -14.08
N VAL A 331 -0.96 -9.66 -14.99
CA VAL A 331 -0.56 -10.09 -16.32
C VAL A 331 0.96 -10.21 -16.43
N GLU A 332 1.41 -11.34 -16.94
CA GLU A 332 2.81 -11.68 -17.19
C GLU A 332 2.98 -12.24 -18.62
N GLN A 333 4.23 -12.38 -19.07
CA GLN A 333 4.55 -13.03 -20.33
C GLN A 333 4.33 -14.55 -20.22
N GLY A 334 3.59 -15.11 -21.18
CA GLY A 334 3.36 -16.54 -21.32
C GLY A 334 4.03 -17.16 -22.55
N PRO A 335 3.70 -18.42 -22.89
CA PRO A 335 4.25 -19.14 -24.03
C PRO A 335 4.11 -18.36 -25.34
N GLY A 336 5.18 -18.36 -26.13
CA GLY A 336 5.18 -17.76 -27.47
C GLY A 336 4.83 -16.27 -27.47
N ASP A 337 5.28 -15.52 -26.45
CA ASP A 337 5.05 -14.07 -26.30
C ASP A 337 3.61 -13.65 -26.03
N SER A 338 2.73 -14.59 -25.71
CA SER A 338 1.36 -14.30 -25.30
C SER A 338 1.31 -13.58 -23.95
N SER A 339 0.26 -12.80 -23.72
CA SER A 339 -0.05 -12.28 -22.37
C SER A 339 -0.86 -13.33 -21.61
N VAL A 340 -0.42 -13.67 -20.40
CA VAL A 340 -1.11 -14.61 -19.52
C VAL A 340 -1.53 -13.88 -18.26
N ILE A 341 -2.77 -14.08 -17.85
CA ILE A 341 -3.33 -13.46 -16.66
C ILE A 341 -3.62 -14.50 -15.57
N HIS A 342 -3.13 -14.23 -14.37
CA HIS A 342 -3.41 -15.04 -13.18
C HIS A 342 -4.86 -14.84 -12.74
N THR A 343 -5.56 -15.94 -12.45
CA THR A 343 -6.98 -15.89 -12.11
C THR A 343 -7.16 -15.77 -10.59
N ALA A 344 -7.95 -14.79 -10.18
CA ALA A 344 -8.16 -14.45 -8.78
C ALA A 344 -9.47 -13.68 -8.57
N TYR A 345 -9.92 -13.68 -7.32
CA TYR A 345 -10.88 -12.70 -6.82
C TYR A 345 -10.18 -11.77 -5.83
N ILE A 346 -10.25 -10.47 -6.09
CA ILE A 346 -9.61 -9.43 -5.28
C ILE A 346 -10.69 -8.49 -4.75
N ARG A 347 -10.60 -8.15 -3.46
CA ARG A 347 -11.31 -7.03 -2.84
C ARG A 347 -10.29 -6.13 -2.20
N ASP A 348 -10.36 -4.84 -2.51
CA ASP A 348 -9.28 -3.95 -2.15
C ASP A 348 -9.75 -2.51 -1.91
N LYS A 349 -9.05 -1.83 -1.02
CA LYS A 349 -9.27 -0.43 -0.62
C LYS A 349 -8.04 0.09 0.12
N PRO A 350 -7.77 1.40 0.09
CA PRO A 350 -6.71 1.97 0.92
C PRO A 350 -7.09 1.99 2.40
N THR A 351 -6.10 1.82 3.27
CA THR A 351 -6.21 2.04 4.72
C THR A 351 -6.34 3.53 5.03
N TYR A 352 -5.59 4.38 4.33
CA TYR A 352 -5.58 5.84 4.54
C TYR A 352 -6.01 6.61 3.28
N GLY A 353 -6.82 7.66 3.47
CA GLY A 353 -7.36 8.48 2.38
C GLY A 353 -6.36 9.48 1.78
N HIS A 354 -5.27 9.77 2.48
CA HIS A 354 -4.23 10.72 2.05
C HIS A 354 -2.88 10.02 1.87
N ARG A 355 -2.40 9.92 0.63
CA ARG A 355 -1.17 9.18 0.28
C ARG A 355 -0.34 10.03 -0.68
N GLY A 356 0.52 10.86 -0.11
CA GLY A 356 1.13 11.98 -0.83
C GLY A 356 2.62 11.86 -1.14
N ILE A 357 3.01 12.63 -2.15
CA ILE A 357 4.40 13.05 -2.35
C ILE A 357 4.38 14.58 -2.24
N LEU A 358 5.14 15.13 -1.29
CA LEU A 358 5.51 16.54 -1.31
C LEU A 358 6.66 16.70 -2.30
N LEU A 359 6.46 17.58 -3.29
CA LEU A 359 7.47 17.97 -4.27
C LEU A 359 7.74 19.46 -4.14
N ASP A 360 8.94 19.78 -3.67
CA ASP A 360 9.49 21.13 -3.68
C ASP A 360 9.97 21.49 -5.08
N THR A 361 9.36 22.52 -5.67
CA THR A 361 9.77 23.08 -6.97
C THR A 361 10.30 24.49 -6.88
N SER A 362 10.53 25.01 -5.68
CA SER A 362 11.11 26.34 -5.46
C SER A 362 12.62 26.27 -5.33
N ARG A 363 13.14 25.36 -4.49
CA ARG A 363 14.60 25.22 -4.29
C ARG A 363 15.30 24.85 -5.60
N GLN A 364 14.66 24.02 -6.42
CA GLN A 364 15.05 23.74 -7.80
C GLN A 364 13.82 23.67 -8.70
N PHE A 365 13.95 24.16 -9.94
CA PHE A 365 12.86 24.10 -10.91
C PHE A 365 12.72 22.71 -11.53
N TYR A 366 11.47 22.26 -11.72
CA TYR A 366 11.15 21.02 -12.42
C TYR A 366 10.34 21.28 -13.68
N PRO A 367 10.81 20.87 -14.87
CA PRO A 367 9.99 20.92 -16.07
C PRO A 367 8.68 20.15 -15.88
N VAL A 368 7.58 20.65 -16.47
CA VAL A 368 6.24 20.02 -16.39
C VAL A 368 6.30 18.53 -16.71
N THR A 369 7.09 18.13 -17.71
CA THR A 369 7.28 16.72 -18.08
C THR A 369 7.77 15.84 -16.93
N SER A 370 8.64 16.37 -16.05
CA SER A 370 9.13 15.65 -14.88
C SER A 370 8.00 15.45 -13.86
N ILE A 371 7.19 16.49 -13.61
CA ILE A 371 6.03 16.41 -12.72
C ILE A 371 5.01 15.39 -13.24
N LEU A 372 4.74 15.37 -14.56
CA LEU A 372 3.83 14.39 -15.16
C LEU A 372 4.33 12.94 -15.01
N ARG A 373 5.65 12.70 -15.12
CA ARG A 373 6.25 11.37 -14.90
C ARG A 373 6.16 10.94 -13.43
N ILE A 374 6.34 11.87 -12.49
CA ILE A 374 6.12 11.61 -11.06
C ILE A 374 4.66 11.22 -10.82
N ILE A 375 3.70 11.91 -11.45
CA ILE A 375 2.27 11.58 -11.38
C ILE A 375 2.00 10.17 -11.96
N ASP A 376 2.62 9.78 -13.06
CA ASP A 376 2.47 8.41 -13.60
C ASP A 376 3.01 7.37 -12.61
N ALA A 377 4.15 7.61 -11.98
CA ALA A 377 4.71 6.74 -10.95
C ALA A 377 3.85 6.70 -9.67
N GLN A 378 3.22 7.81 -9.28
CA GLN A 378 2.23 7.83 -8.19
C GLN A 378 1.07 6.89 -8.47
N VAL A 379 0.55 6.87 -9.71
CA VAL A 379 -0.54 5.98 -10.13
C VAL A 379 -0.15 4.53 -9.98
N TYR A 380 1.04 4.15 -10.46
CA TYR A 380 1.53 2.77 -10.36
C TYR A 380 1.60 2.30 -8.91
N ASN A 381 1.96 3.20 -7.99
CA ASN A 381 2.04 2.92 -6.56
C ASN A 381 0.71 3.15 -5.80
N LYS A 382 -0.39 3.49 -6.48
CA LYS A 382 -1.68 3.85 -5.85
C LYS A 382 -1.62 5.03 -4.85
N MET A 383 -0.61 5.88 -4.97
CA MET A 383 -0.58 7.20 -4.32
C MET A 383 -1.68 8.09 -4.90
N ASN A 384 -2.14 9.11 -4.17
CA ASN A 384 -3.28 9.91 -4.58
C ASN A 384 -3.15 11.43 -4.33
N VAL A 385 -2.04 11.92 -3.81
CA VAL A 385 -1.81 13.35 -3.57
C VAL A 385 -0.46 13.79 -4.12
N LEU A 386 -0.45 14.78 -4.99
CA LEU A 386 0.71 15.64 -5.24
C LEU A 386 0.56 16.86 -4.34
N HIS A 387 1.35 16.91 -3.28
CA HIS A 387 1.53 18.10 -2.47
C HIS A 387 2.60 18.94 -3.15
N TRP A 388 2.20 20.05 -3.74
CA TRP A 388 3.06 20.89 -4.55
C TRP A 388 3.53 22.07 -3.70
N HIS A 389 4.74 21.95 -3.16
CA HIS A 389 5.46 23.04 -2.53
C HIS A 389 6.10 23.90 -3.62
N ALA A 390 5.35 24.90 -4.08
CA ALA A 390 5.66 25.59 -5.33
C ALA A 390 6.49 26.86 -5.16
N THR A 391 6.59 27.38 -3.93
CA THR A 391 7.20 28.68 -3.60
C THR A 391 7.93 28.59 -2.26
N ASP A 392 9.10 29.20 -2.19
CA ASP A 392 9.94 29.28 -0.98
C ASP A 392 10.81 30.56 -1.07
N SER A 393 11.73 30.73 -0.12
CA SER A 393 12.73 31.78 -0.08
C SER A 393 13.62 31.83 -1.32
N GLN A 394 13.98 30.69 -1.91
CA GLN A 394 14.94 30.64 -3.01
C GLN A 394 14.33 31.03 -4.36
N SER A 395 13.05 30.74 -4.61
CA SER A 395 12.38 31.20 -5.85
C SER A 395 10.85 31.20 -5.80
N TRP A 396 10.25 32.01 -6.68
CA TRP A 396 8.82 32.06 -6.96
C TRP A 396 8.50 31.69 -8.41
N PRO A 397 8.45 30.40 -8.78
CA PRO A 397 8.20 29.98 -10.17
C PRO A 397 6.71 29.98 -10.55
N LEU A 398 5.79 30.03 -9.58
CA LEU A 398 4.35 29.90 -9.84
C LEU A 398 3.70 31.24 -10.22
N TYR A 399 3.12 31.31 -11.42
CA TYR A 399 2.44 32.52 -11.88
C TYR A 399 1.05 32.68 -11.24
N PHE A 400 0.82 33.83 -10.59
CA PHE A 400 -0.50 34.30 -10.16
C PHE A 400 -0.92 35.53 -10.96
N ARG A 401 -2.19 35.63 -11.34
CA ARG A 401 -2.74 36.77 -12.09
C ARG A 401 -2.92 38.00 -11.21
N SER A 402 -3.20 37.82 -9.93
CA SER A 402 -3.27 38.91 -8.95
C SER A 402 -1.91 39.60 -8.78
N HIS A 403 -0.83 38.82 -8.83
CA HIS A 403 0.54 39.27 -8.59
C HIS A 403 1.56 38.67 -9.57
N PRO A 404 1.49 39.02 -10.88
CA PRO A 404 2.39 38.48 -11.90
C PRO A 404 3.86 38.81 -11.63
N GLU A 405 4.12 39.95 -10.98
CA GLU A 405 5.45 40.44 -10.64
C GLU A 405 6.24 39.51 -9.71
N LEU A 406 5.55 38.69 -8.89
CA LEU A 406 6.20 37.71 -8.02
C LEU A 406 6.97 36.69 -8.84
N SER A 407 6.34 36.13 -9.88
CA SER A 407 6.99 35.15 -10.75
C SER A 407 7.94 35.78 -11.75
N ASP A 408 7.58 36.94 -12.30
CA ASP A 408 8.43 37.66 -13.27
C ASP A 408 9.81 38.02 -12.70
N LYS A 409 9.90 38.24 -11.39
CA LYS A 409 11.15 38.61 -10.70
C LYS A 409 11.73 37.51 -9.81
N GLY A 410 10.88 36.70 -9.16
CA GLY A 410 11.30 35.68 -8.20
C GLY A 410 11.63 34.33 -8.80
N ALA A 411 11.29 34.04 -10.06
CA ALA A 411 11.70 32.80 -10.72
C ALA A 411 13.18 32.83 -11.13
N TYR A 412 13.86 31.67 -11.13
CA TYR A 412 15.26 31.56 -11.55
C TYR A 412 15.53 32.07 -12.98
N SER A 413 14.56 31.85 -13.87
CA SER A 413 14.54 32.49 -15.19
C SER A 413 13.13 32.50 -15.76
N LYS A 414 12.91 33.29 -16.82
CA LYS A 414 11.61 33.31 -17.54
C LYS A 414 11.15 31.93 -18.04
N LYS A 415 12.09 31.00 -18.29
CA LYS A 415 11.77 29.64 -18.76
C LYS A 415 11.47 28.68 -17.62
N GLU A 416 11.79 29.06 -16.39
CA GLU A 416 11.63 28.28 -15.17
C GLU A 416 10.42 28.81 -14.39
N THR A 417 9.31 28.97 -15.13
CA THR A 417 8.03 29.47 -14.61
C THR A 417 6.92 28.47 -14.92
N TYR A 418 5.95 28.36 -14.02
CA TYR A 418 4.72 27.61 -14.22
C TYR A 418 3.59 28.57 -14.58
N ASN A 419 3.29 28.66 -15.88
CA ASN A 419 2.24 29.55 -16.36
C ASN A 419 0.85 28.93 -16.11
N PRO A 420 -0.24 29.71 -16.22
CA PRO A 420 -1.59 29.19 -15.99
C PRO A 420 -1.98 27.98 -16.86
N SER A 421 -1.41 27.86 -18.06
CA SER A 421 -1.60 26.67 -18.92
C SER A 421 -0.91 25.43 -18.36
N ASP A 422 0.28 25.60 -17.77
CA ASP A 422 1.07 24.51 -17.18
C ASP A 422 0.36 23.99 -15.94
N VAL A 423 -0.05 24.90 -15.04
CA VAL A 423 -0.81 24.58 -13.83
C VAL A 423 -2.10 23.82 -14.18
N LYS A 424 -2.88 24.34 -15.13
CA LYS A 424 -4.09 23.67 -15.60
C LYS A 424 -3.79 22.30 -16.22
N GLY A 425 -2.71 22.19 -16.98
CA GLY A 425 -2.26 20.94 -17.59
C GLY A 425 -1.92 19.88 -16.54
N ILE A 426 -1.15 20.25 -15.51
CA ILE A 426 -0.77 19.38 -14.38
C ILE A 426 -2.02 18.93 -13.62
N ILE A 427 -2.89 19.86 -13.22
CA ILE A 427 -4.13 19.53 -12.49
C ILE A 427 -5.02 18.58 -13.30
N THR A 428 -5.21 18.84 -14.59
CA THR A 428 -6.03 17.97 -15.47
C THR A 428 -5.40 16.59 -15.64
N TYR A 429 -4.08 16.53 -15.80
CA TYR A 429 -3.35 15.28 -15.95
C TYR A 429 -3.44 14.41 -14.69
N ALA A 430 -3.26 15.04 -13.52
CA ALA A 430 -3.42 14.44 -12.20
C ALA A 430 -4.86 13.94 -11.97
N GLU A 431 -5.87 14.78 -12.24
CA GLU A 431 -7.28 14.41 -12.06
C GLU A 431 -7.65 13.18 -12.91
N SER A 432 -7.21 13.14 -14.18
CA SER A 432 -7.46 12.01 -15.10
C SER A 432 -6.87 10.67 -14.65
N ARG A 433 -6.08 10.71 -13.57
CA ARG A 433 -5.36 9.61 -12.93
C ARG A 433 -5.78 9.39 -11.47
N GLY A 434 -6.76 10.15 -10.98
CA GLY A 434 -7.19 10.09 -9.59
C GLY A 434 -6.12 10.61 -8.61
N ILE A 435 -5.30 11.57 -9.04
CA ILE A 435 -4.34 12.27 -8.18
C ILE A 435 -4.88 13.67 -7.87
N ARG A 436 -5.00 13.97 -6.57
CA ARG A 436 -5.33 15.29 -6.03
C ARG A 436 -4.08 16.17 -6.07
N VAL A 437 -4.23 17.45 -6.40
CA VAL A 437 -3.13 18.42 -6.33
C VAL A 437 -3.45 19.41 -5.22
N ILE A 438 -2.63 19.39 -4.16
CA ILE A 438 -2.72 20.32 -3.03
C ILE A 438 -1.56 21.29 -3.19
N LEU A 439 -1.88 22.57 -3.38
CA LEU A 439 -0.87 23.62 -3.41
C LEU A 439 -0.51 24.01 -1.98
N GLU A 440 0.78 24.22 -1.76
CA GLU A 440 1.32 24.95 -0.63
C GLU A 440 1.82 26.33 -1.07
N ILE A 441 1.46 27.34 -0.28
CA ILE A 441 2.16 28.63 -0.23
C ILE A 441 2.62 28.77 1.22
N ASP A 442 3.90 28.56 1.45
CA ASP A 442 4.46 28.56 2.80
C ASP A 442 4.66 30.00 3.31
N MET A 443 4.09 30.27 4.48
CA MET A 443 4.06 31.59 5.09
C MET A 443 3.98 31.48 6.62
N PRO A 444 4.59 32.41 7.37
CA PRO A 444 5.28 33.63 6.92
C PRO A 444 6.81 33.49 6.79
N ALA A 445 7.41 32.35 7.18
CA ALA A 445 8.78 32.02 6.83
C ALA A 445 8.89 31.66 5.33
N HIS A 446 10.05 31.22 4.85
CA HIS A 446 10.18 30.68 3.49
C HIS A 446 9.66 31.63 2.38
N THR A 447 9.84 32.94 2.55
CA THR A 447 9.20 33.98 1.71
C THR A 447 10.17 34.98 1.11
N ALA A 448 11.49 34.80 1.26
CA ALA A 448 12.48 35.77 0.79
C ALA A 448 12.32 36.15 -0.71
N SER A 449 11.89 35.22 -1.58
CA SER A 449 11.68 35.46 -3.01
C SER A 449 10.59 36.51 -3.31
N ILE A 450 9.67 36.79 -2.37
CA ILE A 450 8.73 37.92 -2.45
C ILE A 450 9.49 39.26 -2.51
N GLY A 451 10.65 39.34 -1.84
CA GLY A 451 11.47 40.55 -1.76
C GLY A 451 12.03 41.03 -3.10
N GLU A 452 12.11 40.15 -4.10
CA GLU A 452 12.52 40.51 -5.47
C GLU A 452 11.56 41.52 -6.12
N SER A 453 10.29 41.50 -5.71
CA SER A 453 9.25 42.42 -6.19
C SER A 453 8.75 43.40 -5.13
N HIS A 454 8.73 42.97 -3.86
CA HIS A 454 8.16 43.71 -2.74
C HIS A 454 9.11 43.73 -1.54
N PRO A 455 10.32 44.32 -1.64
CA PRO A 455 11.33 44.28 -0.58
C PRO A 455 10.83 44.86 0.75
N ASP A 456 9.94 45.87 0.71
CA ASP A 456 9.38 46.52 1.91
C ASP A 456 8.43 45.63 2.73
N LEU A 457 8.04 44.47 2.20
CA LEU A 457 7.17 43.50 2.90
C LEU A 457 7.96 42.48 3.71
N LEU A 458 9.29 42.41 3.56
CA LEU A 458 10.14 41.42 4.19
C LEU A 458 10.88 42.03 5.39
N ILE A 459 11.26 41.18 6.32
CA ILE A 459 12.21 41.48 7.38
C ILE A 459 13.42 40.55 7.21
N CYS A 460 14.60 41.04 7.57
CA CYS A 460 15.90 40.33 7.55
C CYS A 460 16.38 39.80 6.19
N ALA A 461 15.73 40.12 5.07
CA ALA A 461 16.13 39.64 3.74
C ALA A 461 17.55 40.07 3.31
N ASP A 462 18.03 41.22 3.80
CA ASP A 462 19.38 41.73 3.53
C ASP A 462 20.44 41.21 4.54
N GLU A 463 20.03 40.43 5.55
CA GLU A 463 20.92 39.94 6.59
C GLU A 463 21.61 38.63 6.21
N PHE A 464 22.75 38.36 6.82
CA PHE A 464 23.37 37.04 6.71
C PHE A 464 22.52 36.00 7.46
N TRP A 465 22.11 34.96 6.74
CA TRP A 465 21.06 34.02 7.15
C TRP A 465 21.28 33.30 8.49
N ALA A 466 22.52 33.03 8.89
CA ALA A 466 22.82 32.05 9.95
C ALA A 466 22.23 32.35 11.34
N GLU A 467 21.89 33.62 11.64
CA GLU A 467 21.19 33.99 12.88
C GLU A 467 19.66 34.04 12.71
N TYR A 468 19.19 34.20 11.46
CA TYR A 468 17.83 34.62 11.14
C TYR A 468 17.01 33.58 10.37
N ALA A 469 17.59 32.46 9.95
CA ALA A 469 16.94 31.36 9.25
C ALA A 469 17.67 30.02 9.47
N THR A 470 16.98 28.91 9.24
CA THR A 470 17.57 27.55 9.26
C THR A 470 18.48 27.30 8.06
N GLU A 471 18.19 27.97 6.94
CA GLU A 471 18.91 27.88 5.69
C GLU A 471 18.95 29.23 4.95
N PRO A 472 19.91 29.46 4.02
CA PRO A 472 19.91 30.65 3.18
C PRO A 472 18.89 30.58 2.03
N PRO A 473 18.36 31.75 1.59
CA PRO A 473 18.56 33.08 2.18
C PRO A 473 17.68 33.31 3.42
N ALA A 474 18.05 34.28 4.25
CA ALA A 474 17.13 34.81 5.26
C ALA A 474 16.01 35.63 4.59
N GLY A 475 14.91 35.82 5.31
CA GLY A 475 13.79 36.64 4.86
C GLY A 475 12.47 36.07 5.30
N GLN A 476 11.71 36.84 6.08
CA GLN A 476 10.36 36.46 6.49
C GLN A 476 9.40 37.61 6.23
N LEU A 477 8.19 37.27 5.77
CA LEU A 477 7.11 38.22 5.58
C LEU A 477 6.83 38.97 6.89
N ASN A 478 6.56 40.27 6.78
CA ASN A 478 6.24 41.12 7.93
C ASN A 478 4.78 40.89 8.38
N PRO A 479 4.53 40.20 9.51
CA PRO A 479 3.20 39.73 9.88
C PRO A 479 2.25 40.85 10.35
N ILE A 480 2.75 42.08 10.54
CA ILE A 480 1.94 43.24 10.96
C ILE A 480 1.82 44.32 9.88
N ASN A 481 2.40 44.10 8.69
CA ASN A 481 2.27 45.03 7.57
C ASN A 481 0.93 44.76 6.85
N PRO A 482 -0.01 45.73 6.80
CA PRO A 482 -1.29 45.55 6.11
C PRO A 482 -1.16 45.19 4.62
N GLU A 483 -0.13 45.70 3.94
CA GLU A 483 0.13 45.38 2.53
C GLU A 483 0.58 43.93 2.36
N ALA A 484 1.38 43.41 3.31
CA ALA A 484 1.77 42.01 3.33
C ALA A 484 0.56 41.09 3.56
N ILE A 485 -0.33 41.45 4.49
CA ILE A 485 -1.58 40.70 4.71
C ILE A 485 -2.45 40.73 3.45
N SER A 486 -2.61 41.88 2.80
CA SER A 486 -3.39 42.00 1.56
C SER A 486 -2.83 41.12 0.44
N LEU A 487 -1.50 41.11 0.26
CA LEU A 487 -0.82 40.24 -0.70
C LEU A 487 -1.14 38.76 -0.43
N VAL A 488 -1.03 38.32 0.82
CA VAL A 488 -1.33 36.93 1.22
C VAL A 488 -2.80 36.58 0.98
N GLU A 489 -3.73 37.50 1.30
CA GLU A 489 -5.16 37.30 1.07
C GLU A 489 -5.47 37.12 -0.43
N ASP A 490 -4.89 37.96 -1.29
CA ASP A 490 -5.06 37.88 -2.75
C ASP A 490 -4.51 36.57 -3.33
N LEU A 491 -3.33 36.14 -2.85
CA LEU A 491 -2.72 34.86 -3.22
C LEU A 491 -3.58 33.66 -2.79
N ILE A 492 -4.06 33.65 -1.55
CA ILE A 492 -4.95 32.58 -1.05
C ILE A 492 -6.23 32.52 -1.87
N VAL A 493 -6.85 33.65 -2.20
CA VAL A 493 -8.08 33.67 -3.02
C VAL A 493 -7.83 33.06 -4.40
N GLU A 494 -6.77 33.45 -5.09
CA GLU A 494 -6.47 32.90 -6.43
C GLU A 494 -6.05 31.42 -6.37
N ALA A 495 -5.21 31.04 -5.41
CA ALA A 495 -4.77 29.67 -5.20
C ALA A 495 -5.95 28.74 -4.90
N THR A 496 -6.80 29.12 -3.95
CA THR A 496 -7.94 28.29 -3.56
C THR A 496 -9.01 28.19 -4.65
N PHE A 497 -9.11 29.18 -5.54
CA PHE A 497 -9.95 29.11 -6.74
C PHE A 497 -9.36 28.20 -7.83
N THR A 498 -8.04 28.24 -8.01
CA THR A 498 -7.33 27.52 -9.09
C THR A 498 -7.20 26.03 -8.81
N PHE A 499 -6.87 25.67 -7.56
CA PHE A 499 -6.67 24.29 -7.15
C PHE A 499 -7.98 23.72 -6.58
N PRO A 500 -8.52 22.61 -7.09
CA PRO A 500 -9.88 22.17 -6.76
C PRO A 500 -10.04 21.39 -5.44
N ASP A 501 -8.93 20.98 -4.82
CA ASP A 501 -8.96 20.17 -3.59
C ASP A 501 -9.60 20.94 -2.42
N THR A 502 -10.26 20.24 -1.49
CA THR A 502 -10.83 20.89 -0.30
C THR A 502 -9.78 21.31 0.72
N LEU A 503 -8.58 20.73 0.64
CA LEU A 503 -7.44 21.11 1.45
C LEU A 503 -6.62 22.21 0.76
N PHE A 504 -5.96 23.02 1.58
CA PHE A 504 -4.98 24.01 1.15
C PHE A 504 -3.87 24.09 2.20
N HIS A 505 -2.61 23.99 1.80
CA HIS A 505 -1.49 24.03 2.72
C HIS A 505 -0.99 25.47 2.85
N ALA A 506 -0.96 25.97 4.08
CA ALA A 506 -0.55 27.34 4.40
C ALA A 506 0.88 27.40 5.00
N GLY A 507 1.56 26.25 5.05
CA GLY A 507 2.92 26.09 5.57
C GLY A 507 3.01 26.42 7.06
N GLY A 508 3.89 27.34 7.40
CA GLY A 508 4.04 27.87 8.76
C GLY A 508 5.10 27.16 9.59
N ASP A 509 6.10 26.56 8.97
CA ASP A 509 7.28 25.96 9.59
C ASP A 509 8.41 26.97 9.81
N GLU A 510 9.28 26.64 10.77
CA GLU A 510 10.59 27.28 10.98
C GLU A 510 10.63 28.82 11.12
N ILE A 511 9.55 29.44 11.63
CA ILE A 511 9.56 30.87 11.96
C ILE A 511 10.68 31.18 12.96
N ASN A 512 11.64 32.00 12.54
CA ASN A 512 12.69 32.53 13.37
C ASN A 512 12.33 33.95 13.86
N THR A 513 12.06 34.09 15.16
CA THR A 513 11.68 35.39 15.75
C THR A 513 12.84 36.39 15.84
N ALA A 514 14.10 35.94 15.78
CA ALA A 514 15.25 36.85 15.76
C ALA A 514 15.20 37.75 14.51
N CYS A 515 14.72 37.21 13.36
CA CYS A 515 14.48 37.99 12.15
C CYS A 515 13.52 39.15 12.43
N TRP A 516 12.35 38.85 13.00
CA TRP A 516 11.32 39.86 13.27
C TRP A 516 11.71 40.86 14.36
N ASP A 517 12.51 40.45 15.34
CA ASP A 517 12.97 41.31 16.43
C ASP A 517 13.90 42.45 15.97
N LEU A 518 14.49 42.34 14.77
CA LEU A 518 15.19 43.45 14.13
C LEU A 518 14.26 44.65 13.90
N SER A 519 13.01 44.39 13.53
CA SER A 519 12.02 45.43 13.22
C SER A 519 11.58 46.19 14.48
N PRO A 520 11.83 47.51 14.59
CA PRO A 520 11.30 48.32 15.69
C PRO A 520 9.77 48.27 15.75
N LYS A 521 9.10 48.18 14.59
CA LYS A 521 7.65 48.11 14.50
C LYS A 521 7.09 46.84 15.15
N ILE A 522 7.75 45.69 14.97
CA ILE A 522 7.35 44.43 15.63
C ILE A 522 7.56 44.54 17.14
N ARG A 523 8.71 45.02 17.59
CA ARG A 523 8.99 45.21 19.03
C ARG A 523 7.98 46.13 19.70
N ASP A 524 7.59 47.21 19.03
CA ASP A 524 6.53 48.11 19.51
C ASP A 524 5.15 47.46 19.47
N TYR A 525 4.87 46.60 18.47
CA TYR A 525 3.64 45.80 18.42
C TYR A 525 3.53 44.85 19.61
N VAL A 526 4.58 44.08 19.89
CA VAL A 526 4.69 43.18 21.05
C VAL A 526 4.41 43.93 22.35
N LYS A 527 5.06 45.09 22.55
CA LYS A 527 4.83 45.95 23.73
C LYS A 527 3.38 46.45 23.82
N ARG A 528 2.80 46.96 22.71
CA ARG A 528 1.43 47.48 22.68
C ARG A 528 0.38 46.40 22.95
N LYS A 529 0.56 45.20 22.37
CA LYS A 529 -0.30 44.03 22.60
C LYS A 529 -0.04 43.35 23.95
N LYS A 530 0.97 43.79 24.71
CA LYS A 530 1.43 43.17 25.96
C LYS A 530 1.80 41.70 25.77
N PHE A 531 2.35 41.37 24.62
CA PHE A 531 2.91 40.06 24.35
C PHE A 531 4.25 39.90 25.06
N THR A 532 4.54 38.66 25.45
CA THR A 532 5.78 38.23 26.11
C THR A 532 6.93 38.06 25.13
N SER A 533 6.64 37.74 23.86
CA SER A 533 7.62 37.55 22.79
C SER A 533 6.98 37.69 21.40
N SER A 534 7.81 37.73 20.37
CA SER A 534 7.39 37.76 18.97
C SER A 534 6.71 36.47 18.49
N ASN A 535 6.81 35.35 19.24
CA ASN A 535 6.04 34.13 18.94
C ASN A 535 4.52 34.38 19.00
N GLN A 536 4.06 35.28 19.87
CA GLN A 536 2.63 35.60 19.93
C GLN A 536 2.16 36.40 18.70
N VAL A 537 3.08 37.09 18.00
CA VAL A 537 2.78 37.73 16.71
C VAL A 537 2.61 36.67 15.62
N TRP A 538 3.44 35.61 15.63
CA TRP A 538 3.27 34.45 14.75
C TRP A 538 1.92 33.78 14.97
N PHE A 539 1.53 33.51 16.22
CA PHE A 539 0.24 32.86 16.51
C PHE A 539 -0.95 33.71 16.06
N GLU A 540 -0.87 35.05 16.20
CA GLU A 540 -1.89 35.98 15.71
C GLU A 540 -1.97 35.97 14.17
N PHE A 541 -0.82 35.97 13.49
CA PHE A 541 -0.75 35.83 12.03
C PHE A 541 -1.37 34.52 11.55
N THR A 542 -0.93 33.38 12.09
CA THR A 542 -1.46 32.07 11.70
C THR A 542 -2.97 31.99 11.92
N ASN A 543 -3.50 32.46 13.07
CA ASN A 543 -4.96 32.50 13.28
C ASN A 543 -5.68 33.34 12.23
N THR A 544 -5.13 34.51 11.88
CA THR A 544 -5.70 35.39 10.85
C THR A 544 -5.78 34.68 9.50
N ILE A 545 -4.71 33.99 9.10
CA ILE A 545 -4.67 33.25 7.83
C ILE A 545 -5.61 32.04 7.83
N LEU A 546 -5.64 31.25 8.91
CA LEU A 546 -6.53 30.09 9.01
C LEU A 546 -8.01 30.52 8.99
N ASP A 547 -8.36 31.58 9.74
CA ASP A 547 -9.71 32.14 9.74
C ASP A 547 -10.09 32.68 8.36
N PHE A 548 -9.16 33.32 7.65
CA PHE A 548 -9.39 33.80 6.29
C PHE A 548 -9.66 32.63 5.33
N ILE A 549 -8.83 31.58 5.35
CA ILE A 549 -9.01 30.38 4.53
C ILE A 549 -10.39 29.76 4.81
N LEU A 550 -10.71 29.49 6.08
CA LEU A 550 -11.97 28.86 6.48
C LEU A 550 -13.19 29.72 6.12
N SER A 551 -13.14 31.02 6.40
CA SER A 551 -14.30 31.90 6.26
C SER A 551 -14.54 32.36 4.81
N ARG A 552 -13.48 32.65 4.05
CA ARG A 552 -13.55 33.24 2.70
C ARG A 552 -13.53 32.19 1.61
N THR A 553 -12.66 31.18 1.72
CA THR A 553 -12.47 30.17 0.66
C THR A 553 -13.29 28.90 0.90
N LYS A 554 -13.72 28.68 2.16
CA LYS A 554 -14.40 27.45 2.63
C LYS A 554 -13.55 26.19 2.53
N LYS A 555 -12.24 26.33 2.28
CA LYS A 555 -11.30 25.22 2.34
C LYS A 555 -10.87 24.93 3.76
N ARG A 556 -10.38 23.71 3.97
CA ARG A 556 -9.80 23.25 5.23
C ARG A 556 -8.28 23.46 5.18
N PRO A 557 -7.69 24.24 6.07
CA PRO A 557 -6.26 24.50 6.04
C PRO A 557 -5.44 23.33 6.59
N ILE A 558 -4.25 23.15 6.02
CA ILE A 558 -3.15 22.35 6.56
C ILE A 558 -2.03 23.33 6.97
N ILE A 559 -1.38 23.06 8.09
CA ILE A 559 -0.14 23.71 8.50
C ILE A 559 0.88 22.66 8.91
N TRP A 560 2.16 23.00 8.85
CA TRP A 560 3.19 22.26 9.56
C TRP A 560 2.97 22.33 11.08
N GLU A 561 3.61 21.43 11.82
CA GLU A 561 3.37 21.27 13.26
C GLU A 561 3.90 22.42 14.13
N ASP A 562 4.86 23.19 13.60
CA ASP A 562 5.66 24.19 14.29
C ASP A 562 4.87 25.26 15.05
N PRO A 563 3.78 25.84 14.51
CA PRO A 563 3.00 26.84 15.24
C PRO A 563 2.39 26.25 16.51
N ILE A 564 1.92 25.00 16.47
CA ILE A 564 1.35 24.32 17.65
C ILE A 564 2.47 23.88 18.60
N LYS A 565 3.54 23.30 18.07
CA LYS A 565 4.72 22.88 18.84
C LYS A 565 5.33 24.04 19.64
N SER A 566 5.26 25.25 19.10
CA SER A 566 5.76 26.47 19.74
C SER A 566 4.81 27.08 20.77
N GLY A 567 3.63 26.49 20.98
CA GLY A 567 2.64 26.91 22.00
C GLY A 567 1.41 27.62 21.43
N GLY A 568 1.25 27.67 20.11
CA GLY A 568 0.03 28.14 19.45
C GLY A 568 -1.13 27.16 19.63
N SER A 569 -2.36 27.68 19.54
CA SER A 569 -3.59 26.89 19.59
C SER A 569 -4.50 27.35 18.46
N TYR A 570 -5.05 26.40 17.71
CA TYR A 570 -5.82 26.66 16.50
C TYR A 570 -7.09 25.81 16.47
N PRO A 571 -8.08 26.13 15.63
CA PRO A 571 -9.29 25.32 15.51
C PRO A 571 -8.98 23.87 15.10
N ASN A 572 -9.68 22.89 15.69
CA ASN A 572 -9.53 21.46 15.35
C ASN A 572 -9.83 21.13 13.87
N SER A 573 -10.50 22.04 13.14
CA SER A 573 -10.65 21.94 11.68
C SER A 573 -9.32 22.07 10.94
N THR A 574 -8.26 22.57 11.57
CA THR A 574 -6.91 22.65 11.00
C THR A 574 -6.27 21.27 10.99
N VAL A 575 -5.79 20.83 9.82
CA VAL A 575 -4.98 19.61 9.69
C VAL A 575 -3.53 19.96 10.02
N VAL A 576 -2.85 19.06 10.73
CA VAL A 576 -1.44 19.23 11.11
C VAL A 576 -0.58 18.25 10.33
N GLN A 577 0.37 18.75 9.55
CA GLN A 577 1.40 17.93 8.92
C GLN A 577 2.59 17.79 9.88
N VAL A 578 2.87 16.55 10.28
CA VAL A 578 3.80 16.23 11.37
C VAL A 578 5.10 15.69 10.80
N TRP A 579 6.22 16.32 11.13
CA TRP A 579 7.56 15.97 10.65
C TRP A 579 8.56 15.70 11.77
N LEU A 580 8.42 16.29 12.96
CA LEU A 580 9.28 16.12 14.14
C LEU A 580 8.64 15.28 15.25
N SER A 581 7.44 15.64 15.71
CA SER A 581 6.87 15.07 16.93
C SER A 581 6.15 13.74 16.64
N PRO A 582 5.93 12.89 17.66
CA PRO A 582 5.01 11.77 17.53
C PRO A 582 3.60 12.27 17.14
N PRO A 583 2.93 11.67 16.14
CA PRO A 583 1.63 12.17 15.67
C PRO A 583 0.54 12.21 16.75
N GLY A 584 0.67 11.33 17.76
CA GLY A 584 -0.18 11.27 18.96
C GLY A 584 -0.24 12.59 19.75
N THR A 585 0.75 13.46 19.58
CA THR A 585 0.80 14.79 20.20
C THR A 585 -0.36 15.66 19.72
N TYR A 586 -0.75 15.55 18.46
CA TYR A 586 -1.74 16.43 17.82
C TYR A 586 -3.12 15.79 17.73
N THR A 587 -3.20 14.47 17.57
CA THR A 587 -4.47 13.73 17.61
C THR A 587 -5.15 13.86 18.99
N LYS A 588 -4.38 13.86 20.08
CA LYS A 588 -4.86 14.14 21.45
C LYS A 588 -5.43 15.53 21.62
N LEU A 589 -4.89 16.52 20.90
CA LEU A 589 -5.41 17.89 20.88
C LEU A 589 -6.65 18.02 19.98
N GLY A 590 -7.01 16.96 19.25
CA GLY A 590 -8.18 16.91 18.39
C GLY A 590 -7.94 17.36 16.96
N HIS A 591 -6.68 17.49 16.53
CA HIS A 591 -6.33 17.77 15.14
C HIS A 591 -6.22 16.48 14.33
N ASP A 592 -6.73 16.52 13.10
CA ASP A 592 -6.38 15.48 12.13
C ASP A 592 -4.93 15.68 11.66
N VAL A 593 -4.22 14.58 11.43
CA VAL A 593 -2.79 14.58 11.12
C VAL A 593 -2.47 13.96 9.77
N ILE A 594 -1.48 14.53 9.09
CA ILE A 594 -0.77 13.94 7.96
C ILE A 594 0.67 13.66 8.40
N ILE A 595 1.09 12.39 8.32
CA ILE A 595 2.40 11.98 8.84
C ILE A 595 3.47 12.13 7.76
N THR A 596 4.53 12.86 8.09
CA THR A 596 5.73 13.08 7.23
C THR A 596 6.99 13.07 8.11
N SER A 597 7.03 12.20 9.14
CA SER A 597 8.15 12.14 10.10
C SER A 597 9.51 12.05 9.40
N TYR A 598 10.41 13.02 9.65
CA TYR A 598 11.65 13.20 8.90
C TYR A 598 12.58 11.99 8.97
N ASP A 599 12.56 11.27 10.08
CA ASP A 599 13.41 10.12 10.34
C ASP A 599 12.95 8.85 9.59
N TYR A 600 11.84 8.93 8.85
CA TYR A 600 11.31 7.89 7.97
C TYR A 600 11.04 8.38 6.55
N PHE A 601 10.38 9.51 6.38
CA PHE A 601 9.72 9.89 5.13
C PHE A 601 10.36 11.06 4.37
N TYR A 602 11.44 11.66 4.88
CA TYR A 602 12.23 12.66 4.14
C TYR A 602 13.23 11.96 3.23
N LEU A 603 13.04 12.11 1.92
CA LEU A 603 13.77 11.36 0.91
C LEU A 603 15.02 12.09 0.40
N ASP A 604 15.19 13.36 0.76
CA ASP A 604 16.35 14.23 0.51
C ASP A 604 17.55 13.94 1.43
N CYS A 605 17.32 13.27 2.56
CA CYS A 605 18.36 13.03 3.57
C CYS A 605 19.52 12.15 3.08
N GLY A 606 20.72 12.37 3.65
CA GLY A 606 21.88 11.51 3.45
C GLY A 606 22.74 11.83 2.23
N HIS A 607 22.57 13.01 1.63
CA HIS A 607 23.35 13.49 0.48
C HIS A 607 24.46 14.51 0.83
N GLY A 608 24.81 14.55 2.11
CA GLY A 608 25.71 15.56 2.67
C GLY A 608 25.03 16.92 2.85
N GLY A 609 25.80 17.93 3.26
CA GLY A 609 25.34 19.31 3.33
C GLY A 609 25.61 20.06 2.01
N TRP A 610 24.70 20.96 1.65
CA TRP A 610 24.77 21.75 0.41
C TRP A 610 25.32 23.17 0.59
N LEU A 611 25.48 23.62 1.83
CA LEU A 611 26.02 24.94 2.15
C LEU A 611 27.46 25.10 1.63
N GLY A 612 27.78 26.30 1.14
CA GLY A 612 29.12 26.65 0.68
C GLY A 612 30.09 27.01 1.82
N ASN A 613 31.39 26.97 1.54
CA ASN A 613 32.47 27.36 2.46
C ASN A 613 32.41 26.65 3.83
N ASP A 614 32.35 25.33 3.81
CA ASP A 614 32.19 24.50 5.00
C ASP A 614 33.46 23.70 5.33
N ASP A 615 34.28 24.21 6.26
CA ASP A 615 35.52 23.56 6.68
C ASP A 615 35.28 22.28 7.51
N ARG A 616 34.04 21.95 7.90
CA ARG A 616 33.74 20.71 8.62
C ARG A 616 34.09 19.47 7.79
N TYR A 617 34.16 19.58 6.46
CA TYR A 617 34.60 18.51 5.56
C TYR A 617 36.11 18.28 5.55
N ILE A 618 36.91 19.20 6.08
CA ILE A 618 38.36 19.05 6.18
C ILE A 618 38.66 18.17 7.40
N SER A 619 38.73 16.85 7.16
CA SER A 619 39.10 15.91 8.23
C SER A 619 40.49 16.24 8.79
N PRO A 620 40.63 16.46 10.10
CA PRO A 620 41.92 16.77 10.72
C PRO A 620 42.85 15.54 10.79
N ALA A 621 42.30 14.32 10.69
CA ALA A 621 43.04 13.07 10.83
C ALA A 621 43.07 12.22 9.56
N GLN A 622 42.15 12.45 8.60
CA GLN A 622 41.92 11.59 7.43
C GLN A 622 41.75 10.09 7.79
N SER A 623 41.21 9.83 8.98
CA SER A 623 40.93 8.50 9.51
C SER A 623 39.75 8.57 10.47
N GLU A 624 39.01 7.48 10.61
CA GLU A 624 37.91 7.39 11.59
C GLU A 624 38.43 7.58 13.01
N THR A 625 37.92 8.62 13.69
CA THR A 625 38.23 8.89 15.11
C THR A 625 36.98 9.33 15.83
N ALA A 626 36.93 9.13 17.15
CA ALA A 626 35.81 9.60 17.97
C ALA A 626 35.59 11.13 17.95
N LYS A 627 36.54 11.90 17.42
CA LYS A 627 36.46 13.37 17.28
C LYS A 627 35.99 13.83 15.90
N ASP A 628 36.03 12.98 14.89
CA ASP A 628 35.66 13.30 13.51
C ASP A 628 34.44 12.49 13.05
N VAL A 629 33.37 12.56 13.84
CA VAL A 629 32.11 11.87 13.54
C VAL A 629 31.34 12.54 12.40
N PHE A 630 31.64 13.79 12.07
CA PHE A 630 30.99 14.48 10.96
C PHE A 630 31.34 13.79 9.62
N ASN A 631 32.62 13.49 9.40
CA ASN A 631 33.11 12.88 8.16
C ASN A 631 33.11 11.34 8.21
N TYR A 632 33.17 10.74 9.40
CA TYR A 632 33.20 9.29 9.58
C TYR A 632 32.04 8.82 10.48
N GLY A 633 31.04 8.18 9.87
CA GLY A 633 29.93 7.52 10.58
C GLY A 633 28.74 8.41 10.99
N GLY A 634 28.86 9.74 10.91
CA GLY A 634 27.76 10.69 11.17
C GLY A 634 27.08 11.22 9.92
N GLY A 635 26.47 12.40 10.03
CA GLY A 635 25.56 12.93 9.00
C GLY A 635 26.20 13.61 7.79
N GLY A 636 27.51 13.88 7.82
CA GLY A 636 28.24 14.48 6.68
C GLY A 636 27.64 15.80 6.18
N GLY A 637 27.01 16.58 7.04
CA GLY A 637 26.36 17.85 6.70
C GLY A 637 24.88 17.78 6.34
N SER A 638 24.31 16.59 6.13
CA SER A 638 22.85 16.43 6.00
C SER A 638 22.22 16.38 7.39
N TRP A 639 21.34 17.33 7.70
CA TRP A 639 20.76 17.48 9.05
C TRP A 639 19.88 16.28 9.44
N CYS A 640 19.18 15.70 8.46
CA CYS A 640 18.29 14.57 8.66
C CYS A 640 18.92 13.22 8.27
N ALA A 641 20.24 13.15 8.11
CA ALA A 641 20.94 11.89 7.86
C ALA A 641 20.60 10.80 8.91
N PRO A 642 20.69 9.50 8.55
CA PRO A 642 21.17 8.95 7.29
C PRO A 642 20.10 8.96 6.19
N PHE A 643 20.49 8.53 4.99
CA PHE A 643 19.57 8.19 3.90
C PHE A 643 18.50 7.21 4.38
N LYS A 644 17.22 7.49 4.08
CA LYS A 644 16.10 6.62 4.45
C LYS A 644 15.98 5.51 3.43
N THR A 645 16.34 4.29 3.84
CA THR A 645 16.16 3.11 3.00
C THR A 645 14.68 2.74 2.89
N TRP A 646 14.33 1.94 1.89
CA TRP A 646 12.96 1.44 1.75
C TRP A 646 12.52 0.62 2.97
N GLN A 647 13.45 -0.12 3.61
CA GLN A 647 13.17 -0.86 4.84
C GLN A 647 12.81 0.09 5.98
N ARG A 648 13.55 1.20 6.13
CA ARG A 648 13.25 2.22 7.14
C ARG A 648 11.83 2.73 6.94
N ILE A 649 11.51 3.17 5.72
CA ILE A 649 10.18 3.67 5.33
C ILE A 649 9.08 2.65 5.62
N TYR A 650 9.21 1.42 5.11
CA TYR A 650 8.21 0.36 5.29
C TYR A 650 7.98 0.00 6.75
N SER A 651 9.04 0.09 7.57
CA SER A 651 8.99 -0.28 8.99
C SER A 651 8.26 0.72 9.88
N TYR A 652 7.81 1.87 9.37
CA TYR A 652 7.06 2.84 10.16
C TYR A 652 5.70 2.29 10.59
N ASP A 653 5.36 2.45 11.88
CA ASP A 653 4.03 2.11 12.38
C ASP A 653 3.16 3.36 12.45
N MET A 654 2.23 3.46 11.50
CA MET A 654 1.31 4.60 11.40
C MET A 654 0.42 4.76 12.64
N THR A 655 0.25 3.73 13.47
CA THR A 655 -0.68 3.73 14.62
C THR A 655 0.03 3.74 15.97
N LEU A 656 1.36 3.65 15.99
CA LEU A 656 2.11 3.56 17.25
C LEU A 656 1.99 4.86 18.06
N GLY A 657 1.57 4.72 19.31
CA GLY A 657 1.44 5.85 20.25
C GLY A 657 0.18 6.70 20.04
N ILE A 658 -0.75 6.25 19.20
CA ILE A 658 -2.08 6.84 18.98
C ILE A 658 -3.10 6.06 19.79
N ASP A 659 -3.90 6.76 20.60
CA ASP A 659 -4.95 6.13 21.40
C ASP A 659 -6.26 6.11 20.60
N GLU A 660 -7.05 5.04 20.71
CA GLU A 660 -8.38 4.98 20.07
C GLU A 660 -9.33 6.07 20.59
N SER A 661 -9.06 6.62 21.79
CA SER A 661 -9.81 7.72 22.39
C SER A 661 -9.39 9.11 21.90
N ASP A 662 -8.33 9.22 21.10
CA ASP A 662 -7.93 10.48 20.48
C ASP A 662 -9.06 11.02 19.59
N THR A 663 -9.33 12.32 19.68
CA THR A 663 -10.42 12.94 18.90
C THR A 663 -10.00 13.34 17.48
N GLY A 664 -8.70 13.53 17.27
CA GLY A 664 -8.11 13.74 15.95
C GLY A 664 -7.72 12.43 15.27
N LYS A 665 -7.70 12.40 13.94
CA LYS A 665 -7.47 11.18 13.16
C LYS A 665 -6.22 11.27 12.29
N ILE A 666 -5.64 10.11 11.98
CA ILE A 666 -4.62 10.00 10.93
C ILE A 666 -5.32 9.96 9.58
N LEU A 667 -5.12 11.00 8.77
CA LEU A 667 -5.64 11.05 7.40
C LEU A 667 -4.80 10.19 6.45
N GLY A 668 -3.52 10.03 6.78
CA GLY A 668 -2.53 9.23 6.08
C GLY A 668 -1.14 9.84 6.21
N GLY A 669 -0.34 9.76 5.15
CA GLY A 669 1.03 10.26 5.18
C GLY A 669 1.55 10.69 3.83
N GLU A 670 2.70 11.34 3.86
CA GLU A 670 3.44 11.79 2.68
C GLU A 670 4.91 11.39 2.79
N VAL A 671 5.54 11.19 1.64
CA VAL A 671 6.99 11.28 1.55
C VAL A 671 7.36 12.70 1.10
N ALA A 672 8.36 13.29 1.74
CA ALA A 672 8.85 14.61 1.39
C ALA A 672 10.07 14.53 0.48
N MET A 673 10.03 15.28 -0.62
CA MET A 673 11.17 15.52 -1.49
C MET A 673 11.47 17.01 -1.49
N TRP A 674 12.25 17.44 -0.51
CA TRP A 674 12.91 18.74 -0.52
C TRP A 674 13.99 18.77 -1.61
N SER A 675 14.22 19.94 -2.19
CA SER A 675 14.93 20.06 -3.46
C SER A 675 16.22 20.86 -3.41
N GLU A 676 16.81 21.14 -2.25
CA GLU A 676 18.11 21.84 -2.14
C GLU A 676 19.21 21.13 -2.94
N GLN A 677 19.14 19.79 -3.00
CA GLN A 677 20.07 18.94 -3.76
C GLN A 677 19.37 18.01 -4.77
N THR A 678 18.09 18.23 -5.07
CA THR A 678 17.32 17.40 -6.00
C THR A 678 16.82 18.24 -7.17
N GLY A 679 17.03 17.72 -8.38
CA GLY A 679 16.52 18.33 -9.62
C GLY A 679 16.00 17.27 -10.60
N PRO A 680 15.54 17.67 -11.79
CA PRO A 680 14.85 16.78 -12.72
C PRO A 680 15.68 15.59 -13.21
N THR A 681 17.01 15.67 -13.12
CA THR A 681 17.92 14.59 -13.53
C THR A 681 17.99 13.42 -12.54
N VAL A 682 17.65 13.65 -11.26
CA VAL A 682 17.84 12.67 -10.18
C VAL A 682 16.56 12.35 -9.41
N VAL A 683 15.53 13.20 -9.49
CA VAL A 683 14.32 13.11 -8.65
C VAL A 683 13.59 11.77 -8.73
N GLU A 684 13.52 11.15 -9.90
CA GLU A 684 12.86 9.85 -10.04
C GLU A 684 13.59 8.74 -9.27
N GLY A 685 14.93 8.74 -9.27
CA GLY A 685 15.72 7.80 -8.49
C GLY A 685 15.69 8.11 -7.00
N ARG A 686 15.57 9.39 -6.63
CA ARG A 686 15.36 9.79 -5.24
C ARG A 686 13.99 9.33 -4.73
N LEU A 687 12.93 9.47 -5.53
CA LEU A 687 11.58 9.05 -5.14
C LEU A 687 11.42 7.53 -5.17
N PHE A 688 11.79 6.88 -6.28
CA PHE A 688 11.43 5.49 -6.55
C PHE A 688 12.67 4.57 -6.50
N PRO A 689 12.55 3.36 -5.91
CA PRO A 689 11.31 2.72 -5.47
C PRO A 689 10.93 3.01 -4.01
N ARG A 690 11.64 3.90 -3.30
CA ARG A 690 11.39 4.19 -1.87
C ARG A 690 9.96 4.61 -1.56
N THR A 691 9.34 5.43 -2.40
CA THR A 691 7.93 5.81 -2.30
C THR A 691 6.98 4.61 -2.37
N ALA A 692 7.34 3.53 -3.07
CA ALA A 692 6.53 2.31 -3.12
C ALA A 692 6.39 1.69 -1.71
N ALA A 693 7.45 1.70 -0.91
CA ALA A 693 7.40 1.20 0.46
C ALA A 693 6.39 1.98 1.31
N ALA A 694 6.40 3.31 1.21
CA ALA A 694 5.41 4.17 1.86
C ALA A 694 4.00 3.88 1.32
N ALA A 695 3.87 3.69 0.01
CA ALA A 695 2.58 3.46 -0.62
C ALA A 695 1.88 2.19 -0.12
N GLU A 696 2.61 1.10 0.12
CA GLU A 696 2.02 -0.11 0.71
C GLU A 696 1.64 0.10 2.19
N VAL A 697 2.48 0.77 2.99
CA VAL A 697 2.11 1.14 4.36
C VAL A 697 0.82 1.97 4.38
N TYR A 698 0.66 2.88 3.42
CA TYR A 698 -0.53 3.72 3.31
C TYR A 698 -1.75 3.00 2.73
N TRP A 699 -1.54 1.94 1.94
CA TRP A 699 -2.58 1.20 1.24
C TRP A 699 -3.11 0.01 2.05
N SER A 700 -2.25 -0.90 2.46
CA SER A 700 -2.62 -2.13 3.18
C SER A 700 -2.35 -2.07 4.67
N GLY A 701 -1.75 -0.97 5.15
CA GLY A 701 -1.44 -0.79 6.55
C GLY A 701 -0.17 -1.52 6.99
N SER A 702 0.14 -1.29 8.25
CA SER A 702 1.31 -1.75 8.98
C SER A 702 1.20 -3.19 9.51
N TYR A 703 -0.02 -3.71 9.54
CA TYR A 703 -0.38 -5.00 10.11
C TYR A 703 -1.04 -5.85 9.02
N ASP A 704 -0.87 -7.17 9.09
CA ASP A 704 -1.61 -8.10 8.23
C ASP A 704 -3.06 -8.24 8.71
N LYS A 705 -3.83 -9.06 8.00
CA LYS A 705 -5.24 -9.31 8.29
C LYS A 705 -5.45 -10.06 9.62
N GLU A 706 -4.41 -10.70 10.16
CA GLU A 706 -4.40 -11.33 11.49
C GLU A 706 -4.01 -10.35 12.61
N GLY A 707 -3.68 -9.10 12.27
CA GLY A 707 -3.23 -8.09 13.23
C GLY A 707 -1.77 -8.28 13.65
N LYS A 708 -0.98 -9.09 12.94
CA LYS A 708 0.46 -9.23 13.17
C LYS A 708 1.20 -8.15 12.39
N ARG A 709 2.25 -7.61 13.01
CA ARG A 709 3.12 -6.61 12.39
C ARG A 709 3.76 -7.20 11.13
N ARG A 710 3.58 -6.53 9.99
CA ARG A 710 4.27 -6.87 8.74
C ARG A 710 5.77 -6.60 8.89
N THR A 711 6.56 -7.48 8.33
CA THR A 711 8.02 -7.44 8.36
C THR A 711 8.58 -7.08 6.99
N VAL A 712 9.87 -6.72 6.94
CA VAL A 712 10.56 -6.48 5.66
C VAL A 712 10.66 -7.76 4.83
N GLU A 713 10.67 -8.94 5.46
CA GLU A 713 10.67 -10.24 4.79
C GLU A 713 9.39 -10.44 3.98
N ASP A 714 8.23 -10.12 4.57
CA ASP A 714 6.89 -10.28 3.95
C ASP A 714 6.71 -9.48 2.63
N VAL A 715 7.57 -8.50 2.38
CA VAL A 715 7.47 -7.58 1.24
C VAL A 715 8.68 -7.61 0.32
N SER A 716 9.83 -8.12 0.77
CA SER A 716 11.12 -7.98 0.08
C SER A 716 11.03 -8.40 -1.39
N GLU A 717 10.56 -9.61 -1.69
CA GLU A 717 10.49 -10.10 -3.06
C GLU A 717 9.58 -9.24 -3.95
N ARG A 718 8.38 -8.88 -3.47
CA ARG A 718 7.43 -8.05 -4.22
C ARG A 718 7.99 -6.66 -4.49
N PHE A 719 8.61 -6.04 -3.48
CA PHE A 719 9.21 -4.71 -3.59
C PHE A 719 10.36 -4.68 -4.60
N TYR A 720 11.21 -5.71 -4.55
CA TYR A 720 12.34 -5.88 -5.45
C TYR A 720 11.90 -6.09 -6.91
N ASP A 721 10.88 -6.93 -7.15
CA ASP A 721 10.32 -7.09 -8.49
C ASP A 721 9.74 -5.77 -9.00
N TRP A 722 8.97 -5.10 -8.13
CA TRP A 722 8.30 -3.85 -8.44
C TRP A 722 9.29 -2.74 -8.83
N GLY A 723 10.45 -2.66 -8.18
CA GLY A 723 11.50 -1.70 -8.53
C GLY A 723 11.96 -1.83 -9.99
N TYR A 724 12.14 -3.05 -10.50
CA TYR A 724 12.47 -3.28 -11.92
C TYR A 724 11.27 -3.10 -12.83
N ARG A 725 10.06 -3.41 -12.35
CA ARG A 725 8.83 -3.20 -13.12
C ARG A 725 8.57 -1.71 -13.38
N LEU A 726 8.86 -0.86 -12.40
CA LEU A 726 8.86 0.59 -12.60
C LEU A 726 9.87 1.02 -13.68
N GLN A 727 11.06 0.40 -13.72
CA GLN A 727 12.06 0.66 -14.77
C GLN A 727 11.58 0.24 -16.15
N SER A 728 10.93 -0.92 -16.31
CA SER A 728 10.35 -1.34 -17.60
C SER A 728 9.22 -0.42 -18.05
N ARG A 729 8.52 0.22 -17.11
CA ARG A 729 7.51 1.27 -17.40
C ARG A 729 8.12 2.65 -17.66
N GLY A 730 9.45 2.77 -17.70
CA GLY A 730 10.15 4.00 -18.03
C GLY A 730 10.30 4.98 -16.87
N ILE A 731 10.15 4.53 -15.61
CA ILE A 731 10.48 5.32 -14.41
C ILE A 731 11.93 5.02 -14.04
N ASN A 732 12.74 6.07 -13.79
CA ASN A 732 14.14 5.92 -13.39
C ASN A 732 14.27 5.53 -11.91
N SER A 733 13.67 4.41 -11.53
CA SER A 733 13.70 3.82 -10.20
C SER A 733 15.10 3.32 -9.86
N GLU A 734 15.63 3.71 -8.69
CA GLU A 734 16.99 3.38 -8.26
C GLU A 734 17.13 1.87 -7.91
N PRO A 735 18.24 1.20 -8.28
CA PRO A 735 18.49 -0.16 -7.84
C PRO A 735 18.73 -0.22 -6.32
N VAL A 736 17.99 -1.09 -5.62
CA VAL A 736 18.07 -1.20 -4.14
C VAL A 736 19.05 -2.27 -3.64
N GLN A 737 19.41 -3.23 -4.49
CA GLN A 737 20.39 -4.28 -4.23
C GLN A 737 21.06 -4.74 -5.54
N PRO A 738 22.20 -5.45 -5.48
CA PRO A 738 22.74 -6.14 -6.64
C PRO A 738 21.70 -7.04 -7.31
N LYS A 739 21.69 -7.09 -8.65
CA LYS A 739 20.78 -7.97 -9.41
C LYS A 739 20.96 -9.46 -9.07
N TYR A 740 22.14 -9.85 -8.57
CA TYR A 740 22.38 -11.18 -8.03
C TYR A 740 21.37 -11.56 -6.94
N CYS A 741 21.13 -10.69 -5.97
CA CYS A 741 20.20 -10.92 -4.85
C CYS A 741 18.77 -11.16 -5.34
N HIS A 742 18.36 -10.40 -6.36
CA HIS A 742 17.05 -10.55 -6.98
C HIS A 742 16.88 -11.88 -7.71
N LYS A 743 17.97 -12.44 -8.27
CA LYS A 743 17.96 -13.75 -8.94
C LYS A 743 18.15 -14.92 -7.97
N HIS A 744 18.46 -14.65 -6.71
CA HIS A 744 18.69 -15.65 -5.66
C HIS A 744 18.03 -15.16 -4.36
N PRO A 745 16.69 -15.22 -4.25
CA PRO A 745 15.99 -14.80 -3.05
C PRO A 745 16.56 -15.44 -1.78
N GLY A 746 16.66 -14.67 -0.70
CA GLY A 746 17.28 -15.10 0.57
C GLY A 746 18.82 -15.06 0.61
N ALA A 747 19.52 -15.06 -0.53
CA ALA A 747 20.99 -15.15 -0.55
C ALA A 747 21.72 -13.89 -0.06
N CYS A 748 21.01 -12.77 0.04
CA CYS A 748 21.55 -11.48 0.48
C CYS A 748 20.94 -10.99 1.79
N ASP A 749 20.20 -11.84 2.49
CA ASP A 749 19.60 -11.50 3.77
C ASP A 749 20.69 -11.45 4.84
N LEU A 750 20.60 -10.47 5.74
CA LEU A 750 21.57 -10.29 6.82
C LEU A 750 21.48 -11.42 7.86
N ASN A 751 20.25 -11.88 8.12
CA ASN A 751 19.97 -12.94 9.07
C ASN A 751 19.74 -14.25 8.28
N ASP A 752 20.44 -15.32 8.64
CA ASP A 752 20.24 -16.63 8.00
C ASP A 752 18.85 -17.18 8.37
N PRO A 753 17.94 -17.36 7.40
CA PRO A 753 16.60 -17.91 7.66
C PRO A 753 16.65 -19.35 8.22
N ASN A 754 17.78 -20.05 8.12
CA ASN A 754 17.99 -21.40 8.65
C ASN A 754 18.69 -21.42 10.02
N ALA A 755 19.15 -20.28 10.55
CA ALA A 755 19.75 -20.21 11.87
C ALA A 755 18.64 -20.25 12.93
N LYS A 756 18.39 -21.47 13.46
CA LYS A 756 17.51 -21.69 14.61
C LYS A 756 18.12 -21.21 15.92
#